data_AF-A0A8C0J653-F1
#
_entry.id   AF-A0A8C0J653-F1
#
_cell.length_a   1.000
_cell.length_b   1.000
_cell.length_c   1.000
_cell.angle_alpha   90.00
_cell.angle_beta   90.00
_cell.angle_gamma   90.00
#
_symmetry.space_group_name_H-M   'P 1'
#
loop_
_entity.id
_entity.type
_entity.pdbx_description
1 polymer ?
#
loop_
_entity_poly.entity_id
_entity_poly.type
_entity_poly.pdbx_seq_one_letter_code
_entity_poly.pdbx_strand_id
1 'polypeptide(L)'
;LCCCCCRDIWQSLDPQSSPAPVAPRGPLPSPPCAAMSAEQVSSLCEQLVKAVTVIMDPASTQRYRLEALKFCEEFKEKCPICVPCGLKLAEKTQTAIVRHFGLQILEHVVKFRWNSMPRLEKVYLKNNVMGLISNGTQNILEEESHIKDVLSRIVVEMIKREWPQHWPDMLKELDTLSKQGETQTELVMFILLRLAEDVVTFQTLPAQRRRDIQQTLTQNMEKIFSFLLSTLQQNVNKYRRMAQANCRVGIAALNTLAGYIDWVAMSHITADNCKLLEMLCLLLNEPELQVGAAECLLIAVSRKGKLEDRKPLMVLFGDVAMHYILSAAQTADGEGLVEKHYVFLKRLCQVLCALGSQLCALVVNSDVDTPANLGKYLDSFLAFTTHPSQFLRSSTQITWGALFRHEILSRDPLLLAMIPKYLRASMTNLVKVGFPSKTDSPSCEYSRFDFDSDEDFNAFFNSFRAQQGEVMRMACRLDPKTGFQMAGEWLKYQLASPVDIGPMNSKTGEGLCSIFSPSFVQWDAMTFFSESVISQMFRTLDKEEIPVNDGIELLQLVLNFETKDPLILSCVLTNVSALFPFVTYRPEYLPQVLSKVGVLYINSFTYLTRAVKNVRRHACSSIIKMCRDYPQLVLPNFEMLYNHVKQLLSNELLLTQMEKCALMEALVLISNQFKDYQRQKVFLEELMSPVANLWLSEEMQRVLSDPEAFISYVGADNKIADPVLEDPSGLNRSRISFCVYTILGVVKRARWPTTLEEAKAGGFVIGCMPSGNPIYRNPCTEQVLKLLDNLLALIRTHNNLYMPEMVAKLGETFAKALDMLEVEKNAILGLPQPLLELYDSPVYKTILERMQGFFCTLYDNCFHILGNAGPSMQQDFYTVDGLASQFLNSAFVNLNNIPDYRLRPMLRVFVKPLVLSCPSEHYETLLCPMLGPLFTYLHVVRNSFFQCRLVHEEDTADDNPESQEMLEEQLVRLLTREVMDLISNRALDGVHMAALSLLVDDEMMSTDVTPPSSAELTELGKCLMKQEDVCTALLITAYRSLSWKDTLSCQRTTTQLCWPLLKQVLTGNLLPDAVTWFFTGVLKGLQTHGQHDGCMAALVHLAFQIYEALRPRYAELKAVMEQIPEIQKESLEQFDSKLLNPTLLKVADKRRKDNFKRLIAGCIGKPLGEQFRKEVHIRNLPSLFKKVKPSLETDVLENNEDGEGLTALFEP
;
A
#
# COMPACT_ATOMS: atom_id res chain seq x y z
N LEU A 1 -2.41 14.01 -74.77
CA LEU A 1 -3.58 13.29 -75.33
C LEU A 1 -4.82 14.08 -74.90
N CYS A 2 -5.02 15.27 -75.48
CA CYS A 2 -5.75 15.58 -76.73
C CYS A 2 -7.27 15.60 -76.49
N CYS A 3 -7.88 16.78 -76.42
CA CYS A 3 -8.51 17.52 -77.54
C CYS A 3 -9.94 16.99 -77.77
N CYS A 4 -10.99 17.77 -78.02
CA CYS A 4 -11.07 18.99 -78.82
C CYS A 4 -12.50 19.56 -78.76
N CYS A 5 -12.63 20.85 -79.13
CA CYS A 5 -13.80 21.49 -79.77
C CYS A 5 -15.04 21.76 -78.90
N CYS A 6 -15.74 22.89 -78.96
CA CYS A 6 -15.87 23.98 -79.93
C CYS A 6 -16.58 25.15 -79.20
N ARG A 7 -16.20 26.42 -79.43
CA ARG A 7 -17.01 27.46 -80.16
C ARG A 7 -18.41 27.70 -79.53
N ASP A 8 -18.87 28.90 -79.21
CA ASP A 8 -18.60 30.22 -79.79
C ASP A 8 -19.52 31.26 -79.10
N ILE A 9 -19.00 32.49 -78.91
CA ILE A 9 -19.68 33.77 -79.21
C ILE A 9 -20.73 34.32 -78.21
N TRP A 10 -20.72 35.58 -77.75
CA TRP A 10 -19.92 36.80 -77.97
C TRP A 10 -20.29 37.81 -76.85
N GLN A 11 -19.27 38.50 -76.29
CA GLN A 11 -19.04 39.97 -76.34
C GLN A 11 -20.10 40.84 -75.64
N SER A 12 -19.76 41.82 -74.79
CA SER A 12 -18.72 42.86 -74.87
C SER A 12 -18.83 43.69 -73.57
N LEU A 13 -17.89 44.50 -73.08
CA LEU A 13 -16.53 44.91 -73.45
C LEU A 13 -15.93 45.53 -72.16
N ASP A 14 -14.67 45.19 -71.95
CA ASP A 14 -13.58 45.86 -71.19
C ASP A 14 -13.50 47.39 -71.43
N PRO A 15 -12.51 48.18 -70.91
CA PRO A 15 -11.55 47.96 -69.81
C PRO A 15 -11.21 49.26 -69.01
N GLN A 16 -10.16 49.16 -68.18
CA GLN A 16 -9.24 50.23 -67.71
C GLN A 16 -9.62 51.04 -66.46
N SER A 17 -8.92 50.77 -65.35
CA SER A 17 -7.72 51.52 -64.93
C SER A 17 -7.52 51.41 -63.41
N SER A 18 -6.32 51.00 -63.00
CA SER A 18 -5.74 51.35 -61.70
C SER A 18 -5.47 52.87 -61.68
N PRO A 19 -5.64 53.59 -60.55
CA PRO A 19 -4.54 53.68 -59.58
C PRO A 19 -4.88 54.01 -58.09
N ALA A 20 -4.04 53.49 -57.18
CA ALA A 20 -3.49 54.16 -55.98
C ALA A 20 -4.44 54.61 -54.82
N PRO A 21 -3.92 55.08 -53.66
CA PRO A 21 -4.25 54.54 -52.34
C PRO A 21 -5.14 55.47 -51.50
N VAL A 22 -5.94 54.91 -50.57
CA VAL A 22 -6.79 55.70 -49.67
C VAL A 22 -6.41 55.45 -48.21
N ALA A 23 -6.15 56.56 -47.52
CA ALA A 23 -5.91 56.71 -46.09
C ALA A 23 -7.17 56.33 -45.24
N PRO A 24 -7.11 56.36 -43.89
CA PRO A 24 -7.82 55.42 -43.02
C PRO A 24 -9.33 55.67 -42.97
N ARG A 25 -10.13 54.59 -43.11
CA ARG A 25 -11.56 54.60 -42.77
C ARG A 25 -11.71 54.45 -41.27
N GLY A 26 -12.50 55.35 -40.67
CA GLY A 26 -12.86 55.39 -39.26
C GLY A 26 -13.57 54.13 -38.75
N PRO A 27 -13.86 54.08 -37.44
CA PRO A 27 -14.37 52.88 -36.78
C PRO A 27 -15.76 52.50 -37.32
N LEU A 28 -15.89 51.23 -37.69
CA LEU A 28 -17.14 50.60 -38.11
C LEU A 28 -18.16 50.58 -36.96
N PRO A 29 -19.47 50.73 -37.23
CA PRO A 29 -20.50 50.82 -36.21
C PRO A 29 -20.85 49.44 -35.63
N SER A 30 -21.06 49.42 -34.31
CA SER A 30 -21.54 48.29 -33.51
C SER A 30 -22.97 47.86 -33.88
N PRO A 31 -23.31 46.55 -33.86
CA PRO A 31 -24.67 46.09 -34.07
C PRO A 31 -25.53 46.21 -32.78
N PRO A 32 -26.86 46.26 -32.91
CA PRO A 32 -27.76 46.58 -31.81
C PRO A 32 -28.22 45.33 -31.05
N CYS A 33 -27.80 45.21 -29.78
CA CYS A 33 -28.49 44.42 -28.76
C CYS A 33 -28.43 45.17 -27.44
N ALA A 34 -29.61 45.58 -26.94
CA ALA A 34 -29.87 46.19 -25.63
C ALA A 34 -28.96 47.36 -25.21
N ALA A 35 -29.30 48.58 -25.66
CA ALA A 35 -28.82 49.81 -25.05
C ALA A 35 -29.42 49.98 -23.64
N MET A 36 -28.77 49.40 -22.62
CA MET A 36 -28.94 49.76 -21.21
C MET A 36 -27.74 50.63 -20.81
N SER A 37 -27.96 51.69 -20.01
CA SER A 37 -26.98 52.77 -19.80
C SER A 37 -25.73 52.29 -19.06
N ALA A 38 -24.56 52.84 -19.42
CA ALA A 38 -23.28 52.58 -18.73
C ALA A 38 -23.35 52.85 -17.21
N GLU A 39 -24.28 53.70 -16.78
CA GLU A 39 -24.59 53.99 -15.37
C GLU A 39 -25.15 52.77 -14.62
N GLN A 40 -25.99 51.95 -15.25
CA GLN A 40 -26.57 50.75 -14.61
C GLN A 40 -25.50 49.69 -14.34
N VAL A 41 -24.54 49.50 -15.27
CA VAL A 41 -23.40 48.59 -15.07
C VAL A 41 -22.52 49.09 -13.92
N SER A 42 -22.29 50.41 -13.81
CA SER A 42 -21.49 50.99 -12.73
C SER A 42 -22.13 50.80 -11.35
N SER A 43 -23.41 51.10 -11.23
CA SER A 43 -24.18 50.93 -9.98
C SER A 43 -24.17 49.48 -9.51
N LEU A 44 -24.34 48.53 -10.43
CA LEU A 44 -24.31 47.11 -10.09
C LEU A 44 -22.92 46.64 -9.67
N CYS A 45 -21.85 47.14 -10.31
CA CYS A 45 -20.48 46.86 -9.88
C CYS A 45 -20.22 47.35 -8.45
N GLU A 46 -20.70 48.53 -8.07
CA GLU A 46 -20.55 49.04 -6.69
C GLU A 46 -21.28 48.15 -5.66
N GLN A 47 -22.46 47.63 -6.00
CA GLN A 47 -23.18 46.68 -5.14
C GLN A 47 -22.41 45.35 -5.00
N LEU A 48 -21.83 44.84 -6.10
CA LEU A 48 -21.01 43.64 -6.07
C LEU A 48 -19.73 43.85 -5.24
N VAL A 49 -19.08 45.01 -5.34
CA VAL A 49 -17.93 45.34 -4.47
C VAL A 49 -18.32 45.31 -2.99
N LYS A 50 -19.47 45.90 -2.62
CA LYS A 50 -19.98 45.87 -1.25
C LYS A 50 -20.28 44.44 -0.80
N ALA A 51 -20.94 43.64 -1.63
CA ALA A 51 -21.27 42.25 -1.32
C ALA A 51 -20.00 41.43 -1.07
N VAL A 52 -18.99 41.52 -1.96
CA VAL A 52 -17.71 40.82 -1.80
C VAL A 52 -16.97 41.28 -0.54
N THR A 53 -17.01 42.59 -0.23
CA THR A 53 -16.39 43.13 0.99
C THR A 53 -17.03 42.55 2.25
N VAL A 54 -18.37 42.46 2.30
CA VAL A 54 -19.11 41.85 3.42
C VAL A 54 -18.83 40.34 3.53
N ILE A 55 -18.67 39.64 2.40
CA ILE A 55 -18.36 38.21 2.39
C ILE A 55 -16.99 37.95 3.03
N MET A 56 -15.99 38.75 2.66
CA MET A 56 -14.60 38.58 3.04
C MET A 56 -14.23 39.25 4.37
N ASP A 57 -15.13 40.05 4.95
CA ASP A 57 -14.91 40.71 6.23
C ASP A 57 -15.19 39.75 7.40
N PRO A 58 -14.21 39.45 8.28
CA PRO A 58 -14.43 38.59 9.44
C PRO A 58 -15.41 39.19 10.46
N ALA A 59 -15.57 40.52 10.50
CA ALA A 59 -16.50 41.19 11.42
C ALA A 59 -17.96 41.15 10.96
N SER A 60 -18.23 40.76 9.71
CA SER A 60 -19.59 40.69 9.17
C SER A 60 -20.42 39.57 9.81
N THR A 61 -21.69 39.85 10.12
CA THR A 61 -22.59 38.87 10.75
C THR A 61 -22.95 37.74 9.78
N GLN A 62 -23.28 36.55 10.31
CA GLN A 62 -23.67 35.40 9.49
C GLN A 62 -24.86 35.73 8.56
N ARG A 63 -25.82 36.52 9.04
CA ARG A 63 -26.99 36.95 8.25
C ARG A 63 -26.57 37.77 7.02
N TYR A 64 -25.76 38.82 7.20
CA TYR A 64 -25.33 39.66 6.08
C TYR A 64 -24.40 38.89 5.12
N ARG A 65 -23.55 37.99 5.64
CA ARG A 65 -22.70 37.13 4.81
C ARG A 65 -23.53 36.21 3.91
N LEU A 66 -24.60 35.59 4.45
CA LEU A 66 -25.51 34.74 3.68
C LEU A 66 -26.31 35.53 2.62
N GLU A 67 -26.80 36.73 2.96
CA GLU A 67 -27.46 37.62 1.99
C GLU A 67 -26.52 38.04 0.86
N ALA A 68 -25.28 38.43 1.19
CA ALA A 68 -24.27 38.81 0.20
C ALA A 68 -23.86 37.63 -0.70
N LEU A 69 -23.68 36.42 -0.13
CA LEU A 69 -23.42 35.19 -0.89
C LEU A 69 -24.57 34.87 -1.85
N LYS A 70 -25.81 34.90 -1.35
CA LYS A 70 -27.00 34.65 -2.17
C LYS A 70 -27.09 35.65 -3.32
N PHE A 71 -26.87 36.94 -3.06
CA PHE A 71 -26.84 37.97 -4.10
C PHE A 71 -25.77 37.69 -5.16
N CYS A 72 -24.57 37.29 -4.76
CA CYS A 72 -23.47 36.98 -5.68
C CYS A 72 -23.77 35.74 -6.55
N GLU A 73 -24.35 34.68 -5.99
CA GLU A 73 -24.72 33.48 -6.76
C GLU A 73 -25.89 33.75 -7.70
N GLU A 74 -26.94 34.44 -7.23
CA GLU A 74 -28.06 34.83 -8.09
C GLU A 74 -27.61 35.74 -9.25
N PHE A 75 -26.65 36.63 -8.99
CA PHE A 75 -26.05 37.46 -10.03
C PHE A 75 -25.35 36.61 -11.11
N LYS A 76 -24.49 35.66 -10.72
CA LYS A 76 -23.76 34.77 -11.67
C LYS A 76 -24.72 33.96 -12.54
N GLU A 77 -25.80 33.43 -11.94
CA GLU A 77 -26.74 32.54 -12.63
C GLU A 77 -27.74 33.28 -13.52
N LYS A 78 -28.30 34.41 -13.06
CA LYS A 78 -29.48 35.04 -13.69
C LYS A 78 -29.18 36.32 -14.48
N CYS A 79 -28.12 37.07 -14.15
CA CYS A 79 -27.93 38.41 -14.69
C CYS A 79 -27.40 38.38 -16.15
N PRO A 80 -28.03 39.04 -17.15
CA PRO A 80 -27.52 39.03 -18.52
C PRO A 80 -26.19 39.78 -18.71
N ILE A 81 -25.90 40.77 -17.84
CA ILE A 81 -24.74 41.67 -17.94
C ILE A 81 -23.53 41.22 -17.11
N CYS A 82 -23.38 39.92 -16.85
CA CYS A 82 -22.24 39.37 -16.10
C CYS A 82 -20.89 39.67 -16.76
N VAL A 83 -20.80 39.63 -18.10
CA VAL A 83 -19.53 39.85 -18.81
C VAL A 83 -19.02 41.29 -18.67
N PRO A 84 -19.82 42.34 -18.96
CA PRO A 84 -19.39 43.71 -18.73
C PRO A 84 -19.03 44.01 -17.26
N CYS A 85 -19.81 43.52 -16.30
CA CYS A 85 -19.53 43.72 -14.88
C CYS A 85 -18.24 43.01 -14.46
N GLY A 86 -18.05 41.75 -14.88
CA GLY A 86 -16.85 40.96 -14.58
C GLY A 86 -15.59 41.62 -15.13
N LEU A 87 -15.63 42.15 -16.36
CA LEU A 87 -14.51 42.88 -16.96
C LEU A 87 -14.20 44.18 -16.20
N LYS A 88 -15.22 44.96 -15.83
CA LYS A 88 -15.03 46.20 -15.07
C LYS A 88 -14.46 45.96 -13.67
N LEU A 89 -14.91 44.90 -12.99
CA LEU A 89 -14.40 44.50 -11.68
C LEU A 89 -12.96 43.95 -11.77
N ALA A 90 -12.55 43.39 -12.91
CA ALA A 90 -11.22 42.82 -13.14
C ALA A 90 -10.12 43.88 -13.45
N GLU A 91 -10.48 45.16 -13.60
CA GLU A 91 -9.52 46.24 -13.88
C GLU A 91 -8.46 46.41 -12.78
N LYS A 92 -7.23 46.78 -13.16
CA LYS A 92 -6.09 46.96 -12.23
C LYS A 92 -6.31 48.03 -11.16
N THR A 93 -7.25 48.94 -11.39
CA THR A 93 -7.63 50.02 -10.47
C THR A 93 -8.39 49.49 -9.25
N GLN A 94 -8.98 48.30 -9.34
CA GLN A 94 -9.71 47.64 -8.26
C GLN A 94 -8.77 46.86 -7.34
N THR A 95 -9.25 46.54 -6.13
CA THR A 95 -8.50 45.68 -5.19
C THR A 95 -8.41 44.26 -5.72
N ALA A 96 -7.35 43.51 -5.33
CA ALA A 96 -7.16 42.13 -5.79
C ALA A 96 -8.38 41.23 -5.49
N ILE A 97 -9.03 41.40 -4.32
CA ILE A 97 -10.24 40.65 -3.95
C ILE A 97 -11.37 40.87 -4.96
N VAL A 98 -11.61 42.14 -5.33
CA VAL A 98 -12.65 42.51 -6.31
C VAL A 98 -12.28 42.01 -7.70
N ARG A 99 -11.01 42.15 -8.10
CA ARG A 99 -10.49 41.65 -9.37
C ARG A 99 -10.67 40.15 -9.50
N HIS A 100 -10.32 39.40 -8.46
CA HIS A 100 -10.48 37.95 -8.39
C HIS A 100 -11.95 37.56 -8.55
N PHE A 101 -12.88 38.24 -7.86
CA PHE A 101 -14.31 37.98 -8.02
C PHE A 101 -14.82 38.32 -9.43
N GLY A 102 -14.36 39.44 -10.02
CA GLY A 102 -14.67 39.81 -11.40
C GLY A 102 -14.25 38.73 -12.39
N LEU A 103 -13.02 38.22 -12.27
CA LEU A 103 -12.51 37.11 -13.06
C LEU A 103 -13.28 35.80 -12.80
N GLN A 104 -13.67 35.52 -11.56
CA GLN A 104 -14.49 34.35 -11.21
C GLN A 104 -15.89 34.40 -11.87
N ILE A 105 -16.48 35.59 -12.01
CA ILE A 105 -17.72 35.78 -12.77
C ILE A 105 -17.49 35.41 -14.24
N LEU A 106 -16.41 35.90 -14.86
CA LEU A 106 -16.10 35.59 -16.25
C LEU A 106 -15.87 34.09 -16.44
N GLU A 107 -15.17 33.44 -15.51
CA GLU A 107 -14.98 31.98 -15.51
C GLU A 107 -16.33 31.25 -15.42
N HIS A 108 -17.23 31.67 -14.54
CA HIS A 108 -18.56 31.10 -14.41
C HIS A 108 -19.36 31.21 -15.72
N VAL A 109 -19.26 32.35 -16.41
CA VAL A 109 -19.90 32.55 -17.72
C VAL A 109 -19.38 31.54 -18.74
N VAL A 110 -18.06 31.35 -18.85
CA VAL A 110 -17.46 30.36 -19.77
C VAL A 110 -17.85 28.93 -19.41
N LYS A 111 -17.94 28.61 -18.11
CA LYS A 111 -18.31 27.27 -17.63
C LYS A 111 -19.77 26.94 -17.87
N PHE A 112 -20.71 27.82 -17.54
CA PHE A 112 -22.13 27.44 -17.48
C PHE A 112 -23.01 28.11 -18.54
N ARG A 113 -22.65 29.31 -19.00
CA ARG A 113 -23.49 30.12 -19.90
C ARG A 113 -22.98 30.19 -21.33
N TRP A 114 -21.77 29.70 -21.59
CA TRP A 114 -21.14 29.73 -22.91
C TRP A 114 -21.98 29.13 -24.03
N ASN A 115 -22.69 28.02 -23.78
CA ASN A 115 -23.48 27.35 -24.82
C ASN A 115 -24.61 28.24 -25.36
N SER A 116 -25.25 29.02 -24.49
CA SER A 116 -26.35 29.93 -24.84
C SER A 116 -25.87 31.29 -25.38
N MET A 117 -24.56 31.59 -25.31
CA MET A 117 -24.04 32.88 -25.76
C MET A 117 -24.00 32.99 -27.28
N PRO A 118 -24.42 34.14 -27.86
CA PRO A 118 -24.21 34.48 -29.26
C PRO A 118 -22.72 34.46 -29.65
N ARG A 119 -22.44 34.15 -30.92
CA ARG A 119 -21.05 34.07 -31.42
C ARG A 119 -20.29 35.38 -31.24
N LEU A 120 -20.94 36.53 -31.43
CA LEU A 120 -20.32 37.85 -31.24
C LEU A 120 -19.90 38.09 -29.78
N GLU A 121 -20.71 37.66 -28.82
CA GLU A 121 -20.38 37.80 -27.39
C GLU A 121 -19.22 36.87 -26.97
N LYS A 122 -19.14 35.66 -27.55
CA LYS A 122 -18.01 34.75 -27.34
C LYS A 122 -16.70 35.37 -27.83
N VAL A 123 -16.70 35.92 -29.05
CA VAL A 123 -15.55 36.60 -29.62
C VAL A 123 -15.20 37.86 -28.82
N TYR A 124 -16.20 38.62 -28.38
CA TYR A 124 -16.00 39.78 -27.51
C TYR A 124 -15.33 39.37 -26.19
N LEU A 125 -15.84 38.36 -25.49
CA LEU A 125 -15.26 37.87 -24.24
C LEU A 125 -13.84 37.34 -24.45
N LYS A 126 -13.62 36.53 -25.48
CA LYS A 126 -12.28 36.03 -25.86
C LYS A 126 -11.31 37.19 -26.08
N ASN A 127 -11.65 38.16 -26.92
CA ASN A 127 -10.76 39.28 -27.25
C ASN A 127 -10.44 40.14 -26.01
N ASN A 128 -11.43 40.37 -25.14
CA ASN A 128 -11.20 41.13 -23.91
C ASN A 128 -10.34 40.36 -22.91
N VAL A 129 -10.53 39.05 -22.74
CA VAL A 129 -9.67 38.23 -21.86
C VAL A 129 -8.24 38.14 -22.41
N MET A 130 -8.06 38.00 -23.73
CA MET A 130 -6.74 38.08 -24.35
C MET A 130 -6.11 39.47 -24.20
N GLY A 131 -6.93 40.53 -24.24
CA GLY A 131 -6.53 41.88 -23.87
C GLY A 131 -6.08 41.97 -22.42
N LEU A 132 -6.81 41.36 -21.48
CA LEU A 132 -6.43 41.32 -20.06
C LEU A 132 -5.05 40.68 -19.85
N ILE A 133 -4.70 39.64 -20.61
CA ILE A 133 -3.36 39.03 -20.57
C ILE A 133 -2.30 40.01 -21.12
N SER A 134 -2.59 40.67 -22.23
CA SER A 134 -1.66 41.59 -22.89
C SER A 134 -1.35 42.83 -22.04
N ASN A 135 -2.38 43.49 -21.49
CA ASN A 135 -2.22 44.77 -20.80
C ASN A 135 -3.14 44.98 -19.58
N GLY A 136 -3.94 44.00 -19.17
CA GLY A 136 -4.87 44.09 -18.03
C GLY A 136 -4.32 43.58 -16.69
N THR A 137 -3.11 43.04 -16.67
CA THR A 137 -2.39 42.62 -15.46
C THR A 137 -1.30 43.62 -15.06
N GLN A 138 -0.96 43.65 -13.78
CA GLN A 138 0.18 44.35 -13.19
C GLN A 138 1.49 43.64 -13.59
N ASN A 139 2.63 44.21 -13.20
CA ASN A 139 3.93 43.62 -13.51
C ASN A 139 4.10 42.26 -12.82
N ILE A 140 4.93 41.39 -13.40
CA ILE A 140 5.16 40.01 -12.91
C ILE A 140 5.49 39.91 -11.41
N LEU A 141 6.23 40.88 -10.86
CA LEU A 141 6.64 40.92 -9.46
C LEU A 141 5.58 41.51 -8.52
N GLU A 142 4.61 42.26 -9.04
CA GLU A 142 3.56 42.95 -8.26
C GLU A 142 2.22 42.22 -8.33
N GLU A 143 1.95 41.54 -9.46
CA GLU A 143 0.69 40.86 -9.68
C GLU A 143 0.57 39.61 -8.80
N GLU A 144 -0.57 39.54 -8.11
CA GLU A 144 -0.93 38.46 -7.20
C GLU A 144 -1.07 37.11 -7.93
N SER A 145 -0.57 36.04 -7.31
CA SER A 145 -0.59 34.69 -7.90
C SER A 145 -2.01 34.18 -8.17
N HIS A 146 -2.96 34.45 -7.28
CA HIS A 146 -4.35 34.02 -7.41
C HIS A 146 -5.09 34.73 -8.57
N ILE A 147 -4.66 35.94 -8.95
CA ILE A 147 -5.20 36.63 -10.13
C ILE A 147 -4.72 35.94 -11.42
N LYS A 148 -3.43 35.60 -11.46
CA LYS A 148 -2.83 34.86 -12.59
C LYS A 148 -3.49 33.49 -12.75
N ASP A 149 -3.78 32.79 -11.64
CA ASP A 149 -4.48 31.50 -11.66
C ASP A 149 -5.89 31.61 -12.27
N VAL A 150 -6.75 32.50 -11.76
CA VAL A 150 -8.12 32.62 -12.28
C VAL A 150 -8.13 33.10 -13.73
N LEU A 151 -7.25 34.04 -14.10
CA LEU A 151 -7.15 34.47 -15.50
C LEU A 151 -6.76 33.30 -16.42
N SER A 152 -5.81 32.46 -15.99
CA SER A 152 -5.40 31.27 -16.72
C SER A 152 -6.53 30.24 -16.81
N ARG A 153 -7.30 30.05 -15.73
CA ARG A 153 -8.50 29.18 -15.72
C ARG A 153 -9.53 29.62 -16.74
N ILE A 154 -9.82 30.92 -16.86
CA ILE A 154 -10.78 31.43 -17.87
C ILE A 154 -10.31 31.04 -19.27
N VAL A 155 -9.04 31.26 -19.59
CA VAL A 155 -8.48 30.94 -20.91
C VAL A 155 -8.53 29.44 -21.17
N VAL A 156 -8.13 28.60 -20.21
CA VAL A 156 -8.20 27.14 -20.34
C VAL A 156 -9.64 26.67 -20.54
N GLU A 157 -10.62 27.24 -19.82
CA GLU A 157 -12.03 26.94 -20.05
C GLU A 157 -12.47 27.33 -21.48
N MET A 158 -12.03 28.47 -22.01
CA MET A 158 -12.31 28.84 -23.41
C MET A 158 -11.63 27.88 -24.41
N ILE A 159 -10.38 27.46 -24.15
CA ILE A 159 -9.67 26.46 -24.96
C ILE A 159 -10.45 25.15 -24.97
N LYS A 160 -10.87 24.65 -23.80
CA LYS A 160 -11.70 23.45 -23.67
C LYS A 160 -13.00 23.55 -24.47
N ARG A 161 -13.56 24.75 -24.61
CA ARG A 161 -14.79 25.04 -25.36
C ARG A 161 -14.62 25.22 -26.86
N GLU A 162 -13.48 25.73 -27.35
CA GLU A 162 -13.37 26.12 -28.77
C GLU A 162 -12.19 25.51 -29.52
N TRP A 163 -11.11 25.13 -28.83
CA TRP A 163 -9.91 24.56 -29.45
C TRP A 163 -10.06 23.04 -29.63
N PRO A 164 -9.80 22.45 -30.81
CA PRO A 164 -9.09 23.04 -31.95
C PRO A 164 -9.94 23.74 -33.03
N GLN A 165 -11.21 23.38 -33.20
CA GLN A 165 -11.96 23.68 -34.43
C GLN A 165 -12.24 25.17 -34.64
N HIS A 166 -12.64 25.87 -33.58
CA HIS A 166 -13.04 27.28 -33.64
C HIS A 166 -11.93 28.24 -33.25
N TRP A 167 -10.77 27.71 -32.82
CA TRP A 167 -9.60 28.50 -32.46
C TRP A 167 -8.30 27.89 -33.02
N PRO A 168 -8.17 27.73 -34.35
CA PRO A 168 -7.03 27.03 -34.96
C PRO A 168 -5.68 27.74 -34.70
N ASP A 169 -5.69 29.07 -34.58
CA ASP A 169 -4.48 29.88 -34.34
C ASP A 169 -4.15 30.08 -32.85
N MET A 170 -4.81 29.34 -31.93
CA MET A 170 -4.63 29.49 -30.47
C MET A 170 -3.15 29.46 -30.05
N LEU A 171 -2.39 28.46 -30.50
CA LEU A 171 -0.97 28.35 -30.16
C LEU A 171 -0.13 29.52 -30.70
N LYS A 172 -0.48 30.06 -31.88
CA LYS A 172 0.21 31.24 -32.46
C LYS A 172 -0.12 32.52 -31.68
N GLU A 173 -1.37 32.66 -31.24
CA GLU A 173 -1.80 33.79 -30.41
C GLU A 173 -1.07 33.78 -29.05
N LEU A 174 -0.96 32.61 -28.38
CA LEU A 174 -0.20 32.48 -27.14
C LEU A 174 1.30 32.74 -27.33
N ASP A 175 1.90 32.24 -28.42
CA ASP A 175 3.30 32.54 -28.77
C ASP A 175 3.50 34.06 -28.98
N THR A 176 2.58 34.71 -29.68
CA THR A 176 2.63 36.17 -29.91
C THR A 176 2.50 36.96 -28.61
N LEU A 177 1.60 36.55 -27.70
CA LEU A 177 1.45 37.16 -26.38
C LEU A 177 2.73 37.00 -25.55
N SER A 178 3.33 35.81 -25.53
CA SER A 178 4.56 35.56 -24.76
C SER A 178 5.71 36.49 -25.16
N LYS A 179 5.80 36.87 -26.44
CA LYS A 179 6.84 37.76 -26.95
C LYS A 179 6.68 39.23 -26.51
N GLN A 180 5.55 39.61 -25.92
CA GLN A 180 5.29 40.98 -25.46
C GLN A 180 6.02 41.30 -24.15
N GLY A 181 6.25 40.30 -23.29
CA GLY A 181 6.86 40.52 -21.98
C GLY A 181 6.87 39.30 -21.07
N GLU A 182 7.55 39.46 -19.93
CA GLU A 182 7.77 38.40 -18.94
C GLU A 182 6.45 37.99 -18.24
N THR A 183 5.59 38.96 -17.88
CA THR A 183 4.26 38.68 -17.29
C THR A 183 3.39 37.84 -18.22
N GLN A 184 3.36 38.17 -19.51
CA GLN A 184 2.59 37.44 -20.52
C GLN A 184 3.15 36.04 -20.71
N THR A 185 4.48 35.89 -20.71
CA THR A 185 5.13 34.59 -20.79
C THR A 185 4.77 33.70 -19.59
N GLU A 186 4.83 34.25 -18.36
CA GLU A 186 4.41 33.52 -17.15
C GLU A 186 2.95 33.06 -17.27
N LEU A 187 2.02 33.94 -17.65
CA LEU A 187 0.61 33.59 -17.84
C LEU A 187 0.40 32.49 -18.90
N VAL A 188 1.14 32.53 -20.01
CA VAL A 188 1.10 31.48 -21.03
C VAL A 188 1.56 30.13 -20.45
N MET A 189 2.58 30.10 -19.59
CA MET A 189 3.02 28.88 -18.90
C MET A 189 1.93 28.31 -17.98
N PHE A 190 1.26 29.17 -17.20
CA PHE A 190 0.12 28.76 -16.36
C PHE A 190 -1.03 28.18 -17.20
N ILE A 191 -1.37 28.80 -18.33
CA ILE A 191 -2.42 28.31 -19.25
C ILE A 191 -2.07 26.93 -19.80
N LEU A 192 -0.85 26.74 -20.29
CA LEU A 192 -0.42 25.45 -20.86
C LEU A 192 -0.36 24.35 -19.80
N LEU A 193 0.20 24.64 -18.61
CA LEU A 193 0.25 23.68 -17.51
C LEU A 193 -1.16 23.24 -17.12
N ARG A 194 -2.05 24.21 -16.87
CA ARG A 194 -3.42 23.91 -16.45
C ARG A 194 -4.24 23.19 -17.52
N LEU A 195 -3.98 23.47 -18.80
CA LEU A 195 -4.59 22.73 -19.90
C LEU A 195 -4.17 21.25 -19.88
N ALA A 196 -2.88 20.96 -19.69
CA ALA A 196 -2.39 19.59 -19.59
C ALA A 196 -3.00 18.87 -18.39
N GLU A 197 -3.01 19.50 -17.21
CA GLU A 197 -3.64 18.98 -15.99
C GLU A 197 -5.12 18.63 -16.21
N ASP A 198 -5.91 19.56 -16.72
CA ASP A 198 -7.36 19.39 -16.89
C ASP A 198 -7.72 18.30 -17.91
N VAL A 199 -6.88 18.12 -18.95
CA VAL A 199 -7.13 17.20 -20.07
C VAL A 199 -6.59 15.79 -19.78
N VAL A 200 -5.40 15.68 -19.17
CA VAL A 200 -4.68 14.42 -19.00
C VAL A 200 -4.84 13.87 -17.59
N THR A 201 -4.53 14.69 -16.57
CA THR A 201 -4.51 14.25 -15.16
C THR A 201 -5.91 14.17 -14.57
N PHE A 202 -6.64 15.28 -14.57
CA PHE A 202 -7.96 15.41 -13.93
C PHE A 202 -9.12 15.04 -14.85
N GLN A 203 -8.86 14.92 -16.15
CA GLN A 203 -9.83 14.49 -17.16
C GLN A 203 -11.21 15.18 -17.07
N THR A 204 -11.24 16.46 -16.73
CA THR A 204 -12.45 17.26 -16.40
C THR A 204 -13.41 17.51 -17.59
N LEU A 205 -13.13 16.89 -18.73
CA LEU A 205 -13.83 17.08 -20.00
C LEU A 205 -14.61 15.81 -20.40
N PRO A 206 -15.71 15.96 -21.16
CA PRO A 206 -16.37 14.84 -21.82
C PRO A 206 -15.38 14.02 -22.66
N ALA A 207 -15.46 12.69 -22.61
CA ALA A 207 -14.45 11.79 -23.17
C ALA A 207 -14.12 12.03 -24.66
N GLN A 208 -15.13 12.33 -25.49
CA GLN A 208 -14.90 12.66 -26.90
C GLN A 208 -14.12 13.97 -27.06
N ARG A 209 -14.53 15.02 -26.34
CA ARG A 209 -13.86 16.32 -26.37
C ARG A 209 -12.42 16.23 -25.85
N ARG A 210 -12.21 15.48 -24.78
CA ARG A 210 -10.89 15.19 -24.24
C ARG A 210 -9.99 14.53 -25.27
N ARG A 211 -10.48 13.52 -25.99
CA ARG A 211 -9.73 12.84 -27.06
C ARG A 211 -9.36 13.79 -28.19
N ASP A 212 -10.27 14.66 -28.61
CA ASP A 212 -10.01 15.65 -29.66
C ASP A 212 -8.87 16.60 -29.28
N ILE A 213 -8.92 17.13 -28.05
CA ILE A 213 -7.91 18.03 -27.50
C ILE A 213 -6.58 17.28 -27.33
N GLN A 214 -6.59 16.07 -26.76
CA GLN A 214 -5.40 15.26 -26.56
C GLN A 214 -4.73 14.87 -27.89
N GLN A 215 -5.51 14.49 -28.91
CA GLN A 215 -4.99 14.21 -30.25
C GLN A 215 -4.35 15.46 -30.86
N THR A 216 -4.98 16.63 -30.71
CA THR A 216 -4.44 17.89 -31.23
C THR A 216 -3.17 18.31 -30.48
N LEU A 217 -3.12 18.11 -29.15
CA LEU A 217 -1.90 18.28 -28.35
C LEU A 217 -0.79 17.39 -28.89
N THR A 218 -1.05 16.09 -29.05
CA THR A 218 -0.05 15.15 -29.61
C THR A 218 0.41 15.56 -31.01
N GLN A 219 -0.49 15.99 -31.89
CA GLN A 219 -0.15 16.47 -33.24
C GLN A 219 0.73 17.72 -33.23
N ASN A 220 0.55 18.62 -32.25
CA ASN A 220 1.33 19.85 -32.12
C ASN A 220 2.42 19.76 -31.04
N MET A 221 2.69 18.57 -30.51
CA MET A 221 3.52 18.41 -29.32
C MET A 221 4.95 18.86 -29.56
N GLU A 222 5.51 18.56 -30.74
CA GLU A 222 6.84 19.03 -31.13
C GLU A 222 6.94 20.56 -31.06
N LYS A 223 5.92 21.29 -31.53
CA LYS A 223 5.89 22.76 -31.48
C LYS A 223 5.74 23.28 -30.06
N ILE A 224 4.83 22.67 -29.28
CA ILE A 224 4.58 23.06 -27.88
C ILE A 224 5.85 22.84 -27.05
N PHE A 225 6.44 21.66 -27.15
CA PHE A 225 7.64 21.29 -26.39
C PHE A 225 8.85 22.14 -26.79
N SER A 226 9.04 22.40 -28.09
CA SER A 226 10.08 23.31 -28.57
C SER A 226 9.87 24.75 -28.07
N PHE A 227 8.62 25.21 -28.00
CA PHE A 227 8.27 26.51 -27.42
C PHE A 227 8.62 26.57 -25.92
N LEU A 228 8.24 25.56 -25.14
CA LEU A 228 8.57 25.49 -23.71
C LEU A 228 10.08 25.49 -23.48
N LEU A 229 10.82 24.65 -24.21
CA LEU A 229 12.28 24.54 -24.08
C LEU A 229 13.00 25.82 -24.51
N SER A 230 12.61 26.42 -25.63
CA SER A 230 13.21 27.68 -26.10
C SER A 230 12.91 28.85 -25.17
N THR A 231 11.70 28.90 -24.60
CA THR A 231 11.31 29.93 -23.63
C THR A 231 12.11 29.79 -22.34
N LEU A 232 12.27 28.57 -21.82
CA LEU A 232 13.14 28.31 -20.68
C LEU A 232 14.59 28.77 -21.00
N GLN A 233 15.13 28.37 -22.15
CA GLN A 233 16.51 28.70 -22.54
C GLN A 233 16.75 30.20 -22.64
N GLN A 234 15.85 30.93 -23.27
CA GLN A 234 15.99 32.38 -23.43
C GLN A 234 15.92 33.12 -22.09
N ASN A 235 14.97 32.77 -21.22
CA ASN A 235 14.78 33.46 -19.95
C ASN A 235 15.88 33.11 -18.93
N VAL A 236 16.37 31.87 -18.91
CA VAL A 236 17.54 31.48 -18.11
C VAL A 236 18.78 32.27 -18.52
N ASN A 237 19.02 32.40 -19.84
CA ASN A 237 20.16 33.17 -20.35
C ASN A 237 20.07 34.65 -19.99
N LYS A 238 18.86 35.22 -19.93
CA LYS A 238 18.64 36.60 -19.44
C LYS A 238 18.78 36.69 -17.92
N TYR A 239 18.31 35.70 -17.17
CA TYR A 239 18.42 35.64 -15.72
C TYR A 239 19.88 35.63 -15.25
N ARG A 240 20.77 34.91 -15.94
CA ARG A 240 22.23 34.94 -15.69
C ARG A 240 22.85 36.34 -15.81
N ARG A 241 22.15 37.29 -16.42
CA ARG A 241 22.50 38.72 -16.47
C ARG A 241 21.79 39.55 -15.39
N MET A 242 21.31 38.90 -14.33
CA MET A 242 20.70 39.44 -13.10
C MET A 242 19.31 40.10 -13.25
N ALA A 243 18.41 39.52 -14.05
CA ALA A 243 17.02 39.98 -14.17
C ALA A 243 16.04 39.09 -13.37
N GLN A 244 15.61 39.53 -12.17
CA GLN A 244 14.74 38.76 -11.25
C GLN A 244 13.42 38.29 -11.88
N ALA A 245 12.80 39.10 -12.73
CA ALA A 245 11.56 38.74 -13.42
C ALA A 245 11.73 37.53 -14.36
N ASN A 246 12.89 37.38 -15.01
CA ASN A 246 13.19 36.23 -15.86
C ASN A 246 13.37 34.94 -15.04
N CYS A 247 13.74 35.03 -13.76
CA CYS A 247 13.78 33.88 -12.86
C CYS A 247 12.37 33.30 -12.64
N ARG A 248 11.38 34.16 -12.37
CA ARG A 248 9.97 33.76 -12.20
C ARG A 248 9.42 33.06 -13.45
N VAL A 249 9.75 33.57 -14.63
CA VAL A 249 9.40 32.92 -15.89
C VAL A 249 10.09 31.56 -16.03
N GLY A 250 11.36 31.45 -15.63
CA GLY A 250 12.09 30.18 -15.59
C GLY A 250 11.42 29.13 -14.69
N ILE A 251 10.99 29.52 -13.49
CA ILE A 251 10.25 28.65 -12.56
C ILE A 251 8.93 28.20 -13.19
N ALA A 252 8.15 29.14 -13.75
CA ALA A 252 6.88 28.80 -14.39
C ALA A 252 7.08 27.84 -15.58
N ALA A 253 8.11 28.06 -16.40
CA ALA A 253 8.44 27.19 -17.53
C ALA A 253 8.87 25.77 -17.07
N LEU A 254 9.66 25.65 -15.99
CA LEU A 254 10.01 24.35 -15.40
C LEU A 254 8.77 23.62 -14.87
N ASN A 255 7.90 24.31 -14.14
CA ASN A 255 6.65 23.71 -13.64
C ASN A 255 5.75 23.24 -14.78
N THR A 256 5.64 24.04 -15.85
CA THR A 256 4.90 23.63 -17.06
C THR A 256 5.55 22.42 -17.72
N LEU A 257 6.88 22.40 -17.88
CA LEU A 257 7.58 21.24 -18.43
C LEU A 257 7.35 19.97 -17.59
N ALA A 258 7.40 20.06 -16.26
CA ALA A 258 7.09 18.95 -15.36
C ALA A 258 5.70 18.35 -15.64
N GLY A 259 4.68 19.20 -15.83
CA GLY A 259 3.31 18.79 -16.16
C GLY A 259 3.13 18.17 -17.56
N TYR A 260 4.12 18.30 -18.45
CA TYR A 260 4.11 17.66 -19.78
C TYR A 260 5.00 16.42 -19.84
N ILE A 261 6.21 16.45 -19.26
CA ILE A 261 7.22 15.38 -19.34
C ILE A 261 6.64 14.02 -18.93
N ASP A 262 5.75 13.99 -17.94
CA ASP A 262 5.16 12.77 -17.41
C ASP A 262 4.48 11.90 -18.50
N TRP A 263 3.65 12.51 -19.35
CA TRP A 263 2.76 11.78 -20.26
C TRP A 263 3.08 11.92 -21.75
N VAL A 264 3.94 12.87 -22.14
CA VAL A 264 4.32 13.05 -23.55
C VAL A 264 5.09 11.84 -24.10
N ALA A 265 5.13 11.70 -25.43
CA ALA A 265 5.95 10.67 -26.04
C ALA A 265 7.44 10.90 -25.73
N MET A 266 8.17 9.82 -25.41
CA MET A 266 9.58 9.89 -25.03
C MET A 266 10.46 10.52 -26.11
N SER A 267 10.06 10.39 -27.38
CA SER A 267 10.71 11.02 -28.53
C SER A 267 10.85 12.54 -28.41
N HIS A 268 9.98 13.23 -27.67
CA HIS A 268 10.10 14.67 -27.44
C HIS A 268 11.11 15.02 -26.33
N ILE A 269 11.25 14.14 -25.32
CA ILE A 269 12.23 14.30 -24.25
C ILE A 269 13.64 14.05 -24.80
N THR A 270 13.78 13.09 -25.71
CA THR A 270 15.04 12.68 -26.32
C THR A 270 15.33 13.39 -27.65
N ALA A 271 14.45 14.32 -28.07
CA ALA A 271 14.67 15.15 -29.25
C ALA A 271 15.95 16.00 -29.12
N ASP A 272 16.49 16.42 -30.27
CA ASP A 272 17.71 17.24 -30.36
C ASP A 272 18.88 16.69 -29.52
N ASN A 273 19.09 15.38 -29.57
CA ASN A 273 20.11 14.67 -28.77
C ASN A 273 19.96 14.91 -27.25
N CYS A 274 18.74 14.82 -26.73
CA CYS A 274 18.46 14.99 -25.29
C CYS A 274 18.82 16.38 -24.73
N LYS A 275 18.79 17.43 -25.56
CA LYS A 275 19.10 18.82 -25.16
C LYS A 275 18.32 19.30 -23.94
N LEU A 276 17.08 18.83 -23.75
CA LEU A 276 16.32 19.11 -22.53
C LEU A 276 17.07 18.62 -21.28
N LEU A 277 17.53 17.37 -21.28
CA LEU A 277 18.22 16.77 -20.13
C LEU A 277 19.51 17.52 -19.81
N GLU A 278 20.30 17.86 -20.84
CA GLU A 278 21.51 18.69 -20.68
C GLU A 278 21.19 20.05 -20.06
N MET A 279 20.13 20.69 -20.53
CA MET A 279 19.70 21.98 -20.01
C MET A 279 19.23 21.88 -18.55
N LEU A 280 18.50 20.83 -18.19
CA LEU A 280 18.09 20.61 -16.80
C LEU A 280 19.29 20.34 -15.90
N CYS A 281 20.29 19.57 -16.36
CA CYS A 281 21.55 19.38 -15.63
C CYS A 281 22.29 20.71 -15.39
N LEU A 282 22.37 21.58 -16.41
CA LEU A 282 22.97 22.91 -16.26
C LEU A 282 22.26 23.77 -15.20
N LEU A 283 20.94 23.62 -15.06
CA LEU A 283 20.12 24.37 -14.11
C LEU A 283 20.23 23.85 -12.68
N LEU A 284 20.81 22.66 -12.44
CA LEU A 284 21.06 22.15 -11.10
C LEU A 284 22.03 23.03 -10.30
N ASN A 285 22.89 23.79 -10.98
CA ASN A 285 23.83 24.72 -10.34
C ASN A 285 23.25 26.14 -10.14
N GLU A 286 21.98 26.37 -10.48
CA GLU A 286 21.32 27.68 -10.31
C GLU A 286 20.35 27.61 -9.11
N PRO A 287 20.67 28.22 -7.96
CA PRO A 287 19.94 27.99 -6.69
C PRO A 287 18.43 28.26 -6.73
N GLU A 288 17.98 29.20 -7.57
CA GLU A 288 16.56 29.55 -7.72
C GLU A 288 15.79 28.61 -8.65
N LEU A 289 16.48 27.82 -9.48
CA LEU A 289 15.89 26.96 -10.51
C LEU A 289 16.18 25.47 -10.29
N GLN A 290 17.14 25.13 -9.44
CA GLN A 290 17.63 23.77 -9.23
C GLN A 290 16.55 22.76 -8.81
N VAL A 291 15.59 23.16 -7.97
CA VAL A 291 14.51 22.26 -7.50
C VAL A 291 13.59 21.88 -8.66
N GLY A 292 13.07 22.86 -9.40
CA GLY A 292 12.21 22.58 -10.56
C GLY A 292 12.93 21.81 -11.66
N ALA A 293 14.25 22.05 -11.84
CA ALA A 293 15.06 21.28 -12.77
C ALA A 293 15.25 19.81 -12.33
N ALA A 294 15.51 19.58 -11.04
CA ALA A 294 15.62 18.24 -10.47
C ALA A 294 14.29 17.49 -10.53
N GLU A 295 13.16 18.16 -10.30
CA GLU A 295 11.82 17.57 -10.45
C GLU A 295 11.54 17.16 -11.90
N CYS A 296 11.83 18.03 -12.87
CA CYS A 296 11.71 17.69 -14.29
C CYS A 296 12.57 16.47 -14.67
N LEU A 297 13.83 16.43 -14.19
CA LEU A 297 14.73 15.29 -14.41
C LEU A 297 14.15 14.03 -13.77
N LEU A 298 13.69 14.11 -12.53
CA LEU A 298 13.13 12.99 -11.78
C LEU A 298 11.94 12.39 -12.52
N ILE A 299 10.99 13.21 -12.98
CA ILE A 299 9.83 12.76 -13.74
C ILE A 299 10.29 12.09 -15.04
N ALA A 300 11.23 12.70 -15.76
CA ALA A 300 11.76 12.16 -17.01
C ALA A 300 12.41 10.77 -16.83
N VAL A 301 13.27 10.60 -15.81
CA VAL A 301 13.96 9.33 -15.55
C VAL A 301 13.09 8.30 -14.83
N SER A 302 11.99 8.72 -14.20
CA SER A 302 11.04 7.80 -13.55
C SER A 302 10.01 7.22 -14.52
N ARG A 303 10.00 7.70 -15.77
CA ARG A 303 9.06 7.22 -16.77
C ARG A 303 9.18 5.72 -17.01
N LYS A 304 8.04 5.06 -16.89
CA LYS A 304 7.82 3.68 -17.32
C LYS A 304 7.36 3.67 -18.78
N GLY A 305 7.61 2.57 -19.48
CA GLY A 305 7.30 2.44 -20.91
C GLY A 305 8.25 1.48 -21.62
N LYS A 306 8.19 1.50 -22.97
CA LYS A 306 9.05 0.66 -23.81
C LYS A 306 10.52 0.91 -23.51
N LEU A 307 11.29 -0.17 -23.37
CA LEU A 307 12.71 -0.10 -23.03
C LEU A 307 13.55 0.57 -24.13
N GLU A 308 13.23 0.35 -25.41
CA GLU A 308 13.93 0.96 -26.54
C GLU A 308 13.93 2.49 -26.49
N ASP A 309 12.77 3.09 -26.17
CA ASP A 309 12.62 4.54 -26.09
C ASP A 309 13.37 5.15 -24.90
N ARG A 310 13.69 4.33 -23.89
CA ARG A 310 14.39 4.74 -22.65
C ARG A 310 15.91 4.71 -22.77
N LYS A 311 16.47 4.04 -23.79
CA LYS A 311 17.91 3.94 -24.03
C LYS A 311 18.64 5.30 -24.02
N PRO A 312 18.10 6.39 -24.63
CA PRO A 312 18.78 7.68 -24.64
C PRO A 312 18.91 8.34 -23.26
N LEU A 313 18.18 7.90 -22.23
CA LEU A 313 18.36 8.40 -20.86
C LEU A 313 19.75 8.10 -20.30
N MET A 314 20.47 7.14 -20.90
CA MET A 314 21.86 6.83 -20.53
C MET A 314 22.84 7.98 -20.80
N VAL A 315 22.44 9.01 -21.56
CA VAL A 315 23.20 10.27 -21.73
C VAL A 315 23.48 10.95 -20.38
N LEU A 316 22.65 10.74 -19.36
CA LEU A 316 22.87 11.28 -18.02
C LEU A 316 24.09 10.67 -17.30
N PHE A 317 24.61 9.52 -17.77
CA PHE A 317 25.91 8.98 -17.34
C PHE A 317 27.10 9.60 -18.11
N GLY A 318 26.86 10.50 -19.07
CA GLY A 318 27.92 11.25 -19.74
C GLY A 318 28.68 12.17 -18.76
N ASP A 319 29.93 12.50 -19.10
CA ASP A 319 30.80 13.30 -18.21
C ASP A 319 30.18 14.66 -17.83
N VAL A 320 29.52 15.31 -18.79
CA VAL A 320 28.92 16.64 -18.60
C VAL A 320 27.76 16.57 -17.60
N ALA A 321 26.80 15.67 -17.83
CA ALA A 321 25.62 15.53 -16.97
C ALA A 321 26.00 15.08 -15.55
N MET A 322 26.86 14.07 -15.44
CA MET A 322 27.30 13.55 -14.14
C MET A 322 28.10 14.60 -13.37
N HIS A 323 28.90 15.43 -14.04
CA HIS A 323 29.62 16.53 -13.39
C HIS A 323 28.68 17.56 -12.76
N TYR A 324 27.63 17.99 -13.46
CA TYR A 324 26.65 18.93 -12.91
C TYR A 324 25.87 18.33 -11.74
N ILE A 325 25.41 17.09 -11.88
CA ILE A 325 24.70 16.37 -10.81
C ILE A 325 25.57 16.29 -9.56
N LEU A 326 26.84 15.91 -9.71
CA LEU A 326 27.81 15.82 -8.62
C LEU A 326 28.11 17.17 -7.97
N SER A 327 28.41 18.18 -8.78
CA SER A 327 28.73 19.53 -8.30
C SER A 327 27.57 20.12 -7.50
N ALA A 328 26.34 19.95 -7.98
CA ALA A 328 25.15 20.45 -7.30
C ALA A 328 24.90 19.73 -5.98
N ALA A 329 25.09 18.41 -5.94
CA ALA A 329 24.96 17.62 -4.71
C ALA A 329 25.98 18.07 -3.64
N GLN A 330 27.25 18.24 -4.02
CA GLN A 330 28.31 18.65 -3.09
C GLN A 330 28.09 20.08 -2.57
N THR A 331 27.62 21.00 -3.43
CA THR A 331 27.37 22.39 -3.04
C THR A 331 26.21 22.47 -2.05
N ALA A 332 25.11 21.74 -2.31
CA ALA A 332 23.95 21.75 -1.42
C ALA A 332 24.20 21.07 -0.06
N ASP A 333 25.12 20.10 0.00
CA ASP A 333 25.54 19.46 1.25
C ASP A 333 26.46 20.37 2.10
N GLY A 334 27.34 21.14 1.45
CA GLY A 334 28.35 21.98 2.11
C GLY A 334 27.80 23.16 2.93
N GLU A 335 26.55 23.58 2.71
CA GLU A 335 25.95 24.74 3.39
C GLU A 335 25.22 24.39 4.71
N GLY A 336 25.23 23.12 5.12
CA GLY A 336 24.51 22.64 6.31
C GLY A 336 23.00 22.49 6.09
N LEU A 337 22.23 22.32 7.18
CA LEU A 337 20.79 22.10 7.08
C LEU A 337 20.02 23.40 6.79
N VAL A 338 19.85 23.69 5.49
CA VAL A 338 18.94 24.72 4.98
C VAL A 338 17.79 24.03 4.27
N GLU A 339 16.54 24.36 4.62
CA GLU A 339 15.32 23.73 4.08
C GLU A 339 15.35 23.58 2.55
N LYS A 340 15.64 24.67 1.84
CA LYS A 340 15.71 24.68 0.36
C LYS A 340 16.76 23.72 -0.19
N HIS A 341 17.96 23.70 0.39
CA HIS A 341 19.06 22.82 -0.04
C HIS A 341 18.78 21.35 0.31
N TYR A 342 18.21 21.09 1.47
CA TYR A 342 17.87 19.73 1.88
C TYR A 342 16.76 19.12 1.02
N VAL A 343 15.70 19.89 0.71
CA VAL A 343 14.64 19.45 -0.22
C VAL A 343 15.23 19.17 -1.61
N PHE A 344 16.15 20.02 -2.09
CA PHE A 344 16.86 19.79 -3.34
C PHE A 344 17.69 18.49 -3.31
N LEU A 345 18.46 18.24 -2.25
CA LEU A 345 19.22 17.00 -2.07
C LEU A 345 18.33 15.76 -2.08
N LYS A 346 17.14 15.81 -1.44
CA LYS A 346 16.16 14.72 -1.50
C LYS A 346 15.72 14.44 -2.94
N ARG A 347 15.39 15.49 -3.71
CA ARG A 347 15.00 15.34 -5.12
C ARG A 347 16.15 14.76 -5.96
N LEU A 348 17.37 15.26 -5.77
CA LEU A 348 18.53 14.80 -6.52
C LEU A 348 18.91 13.35 -6.20
N CYS A 349 18.79 12.94 -4.92
CA CYS A 349 18.94 11.54 -4.52
C CYS A 349 17.92 10.65 -5.25
N GLN A 350 16.66 11.08 -5.34
CA GLN A 350 15.63 10.34 -6.07
C GLN A 350 15.94 10.25 -7.57
N VAL A 351 16.50 11.31 -8.19
CA VAL A 351 16.95 11.28 -9.59
C VAL A 351 18.00 10.18 -9.77
N LEU A 352 19.00 10.10 -8.88
CA LEU A 352 20.04 9.06 -8.95
C LEU A 352 19.50 7.64 -8.71
N CYS A 353 18.53 7.47 -7.80
CA CYS A 353 17.85 6.19 -7.56
C CYS A 353 17.05 5.73 -8.78
N ALA A 354 16.26 6.64 -9.36
CA ALA A 354 15.48 6.36 -10.57
C ALA A 354 16.40 6.07 -11.76
N LEU A 355 17.49 6.83 -11.93
CA LEU A 355 18.49 6.59 -12.97
C LEU A 355 19.19 5.23 -12.80
N GLY A 356 19.52 4.82 -11.57
CA GLY A 356 20.06 3.48 -11.29
C GLY A 356 19.07 2.38 -11.62
N SER A 357 17.78 2.59 -11.32
CA SER A 357 16.71 1.67 -11.70
C SER A 357 16.54 1.57 -13.22
N GLN A 358 16.71 2.68 -13.95
CA GLN A 358 16.74 2.69 -15.42
C GLN A 358 17.90 1.86 -15.95
N LEU A 359 19.11 2.04 -15.39
CA LEU A 359 20.29 1.25 -15.74
C LEU A 359 20.05 -0.25 -15.55
N CYS A 360 19.58 -0.65 -14.36
CA CYS A 360 19.26 -2.05 -14.05
C CYS A 360 18.18 -2.64 -14.97
N ALA A 361 17.24 -1.84 -15.48
CA ALA A 361 16.21 -2.33 -16.40
C ALA A 361 16.71 -2.47 -17.85
N LEU A 362 17.73 -1.69 -18.25
CA LEU A 362 18.19 -1.60 -19.64
C LEU A 362 19.34 -2.55 -19.96
N VAL A 363 20.29 -2.72 -19.02
CA VAL A 363 21.50 -3.53 -19.23
C VAL A 363 21.19 -5.03 -19.38
N VAL A 364 19.99 -5.49 -19.00
CA VAL A 364 19.53 -6.88 -19.18
C VAL A 364 19.48 -7.30 -20.65
N ASN A 365 19.19 -6.37 -21.57
CA ASN A 365 19.11 -6.64 -23.01
C ASN A 365 20.41 -6.19 -23.67
N SER A 366 21.02 -7.04 -24.50
CA SER A 366 22.37 -6.93 -25.10
C SER A 366 22.68 -5.65 -25.89
N ASP A 367 21.74 -4.72 -26.01
CA ASP A 367 21.85 -3.51 -26.82
C ASP A 367 22.41 -2.29 -26.06
N VAL A 368 22.51 -2.36 -24.72
CA VAL A 368 22.99 -1.25 -23.89
C VAL A 368 24.19 -1.69 -23.08
N ASP A 369 25.35 -1.13 -23.42
CA ASP A 369 26.59 -1.37 -22.68
C ASP A 369 26.60 -0.68 -21.30
N THR A 370 27.48 -1.17 -20.43
CA THR A 370 27.68 -0.56 -19.11
C THR A 370 28.27 0.85 -19.28
N PRO A 371 27.72 1.90 -18.60
CA PRO A 371 28.18 3.27 -18.79
C PRO A 371 29.64 3.49 -18.40
N ALA A 372 30.38 4.27 -19.19
CA ALA A 372 31.80 4.56 -18.93
C ALA A 372 32.05 5.25 -17.57
N ASN A 373 31.13 6.11 -17.12
CA ASN A 373 31.22 6.80 -15.82
C ASN A 373 30.44 6.09 -14.70
N LEU A 374 30.23 4.77 -14.79
CA LEU A 374 29.60 4.00 -13.72
C LEU A 374 30.32 4.21 -12.38
N GLY A 375 31.66 4.26 -12.38
CA GLY A 375 32.44 4.50 -11.17
C GLY A 375 32.10 5.83 -10.48
N LYS A 376 32.02 6.93 -11.24
CA LYS A 376 31.62 8.25 -10.71
C LYS A 376 30.20 8.20 -10.15
N TYR A 377 29.27 7.55 -10.85
CA TYR A 377 27.91 7.36 -10.35
C TYR A 377 27.90 6.60 -9.01
N LEU A 378 28.63 5.49 -8.91
CA LEU A 378 28.71 4.69 -7.68
C LEU A 378 29.32 5.46 -6.52
N ASP A 379 30.39 6.24 -6.74
CA ASP A 379 30.98 7.11 -5.70
C ASP A 379 29.98 8.20 -5.26
N SER A 380 29.26 8.81 -6.21
CA SER A 380 28.19 9.79 -5.93
C SER A 380 27.08 9.18 -5.09
N PHE A 381 26.65 7.97 -5.48
CA PHE A 381 25.55 7.28 -4.85
C PHE A 381 25.92 6.82 -3.45
N LEU A 382 27.17 6.37 -3.25
CA LEU A 382 27.72 6.08 -1.93
C LEU A 382 27.75 7.33 -1.03
N ALA A 383 28.03 8.52 -1.57
CA ALA A 383 28.00 9.76 -0.79
C ALA A 383 26.62 9.99 -0.14
N PHE A 384 25.53 9.77 -0.89
CA PHE A 384 24.16 9.80 -0.35
C PHE A 384 23.91 8.69 0.69
N THR A 385 24.49 7.51 0.51
CA THR A 385 24.42 6.41 1.49
C THR A 385 25.19 6.69 2.79
N THR A 386 26.19 7.57 2.75
CA THR A 386 26.99 7.98 3.93
C THR A 386 26.51 9.29 4.58
N HIS A 387 25.56 10.00 3.96
CA HIS A 387 25.13 11.32 4.39
C HIS A 387 24.37 11.28 5.75
N PRO A 388 24.45 12.30 6.63
CA PRO A 388 23.81 12.30 7.95
C PRO A 388 22.28 12.08 7.96
N SER A 389 21.53 12.56 6.97
CA SER A 389 20.07 12.33 6.85
C SER A 389 19.69 10.85 6.75
N GLN A 390 18.81 10.40 7.65
CA GLN A 390 18.27 9.04 7.64
C GLN A 390 17.38 8.77 6.40
N PHE A 391 16.68 9.78 5.90
CA PHE A 391 15.85 9.69 4.70
C PHE A 391 16.69 9.43 3.44
N LEU A 392 17.81 10.15 3.26
CA LEU A 392 18.68 9.99 2.09
C LEU A 392 19.33 8.59 2.07
N ARG A 393 19.82 8.12 3.23
CA ARG A 393 20.36 6.75 3.34
C ARG A 393 19.32 5.70 2.96
N SER A 394 18.10 5.84 3.48
CA SER A 394 16.98 4.93 3.19
C SER A 394 16.62 4.91 1.71
N SER A 395 16.57 6.08 1.08
CA SER A 395 16.24 6.22 -0.35
C SER A 395 17.18 5.45 -1.27
N THR A 396 18.46 5.29 -0.91
CA THR A 396 19.45 4.58 -1.73
C THR A 396 19.34 3.05 -1.71
N GLN A 397 18.69 2.46 -0.69
CA GLN A 397 18.76 1.02 -0.42
C GLN A 397 18.16 0.16 -1.55
N ILE A 398 16.99 0.55 -2.07
CA ILE A 398 16.31 -0.21 -3.14
C ILE A 398 17.20 -0.30 -4.39
N THR A 399 17.85 0.80 -4.76
CA THR A 399 18.72 0.85 -5.94
C THR A 399 19.99 0.02 -5.73
N TRP A 400 20.61 0.08 -4.54
CA TRP A 400 21.72 -0.82 -4.19
C TRP A 400 21.32 -2.29 -4.28
N GLY A 401 20.14 -2.64 -3.76
CA GLY A 401 19.58 -4.00 -3.87
C GLY A 401 19.42 -4.44 -5.33
N ALA A 402 18.89 -3.56 -6.19
CA ALA A 402 18.78 -3.82 -7.61
C ALA A 402 20.15 -4.03 -8.28
N LEU A 403 21.14 -3.18 -7.98
CA LEU A 403 22.51 -3.29 -8.51
C LEU A 403 23.19 -4.60 -8.10
N PHE A 404 23.12 -4.99 -6.82
CA PHE A 404 23.75 -6.23 -6.33
C PHE A 404 23.04 -7.50 -6.81
N ARG A 405 21.73 -7.44 -7.08
CA ARG A 405 20.95 -8.58 -7.60
C ARG A 405 21.09 -8.73 -9.12
N HIS A 406 21.45 -7.67 -9.83
CA HIS A 406 21.49 -7.65 -11.29
C HIS A 406 22.59 -8.57 -11.87
N GLU A 407 22.25 -9.41 -12.85
CA GLU A 407 23.13 -10.47 -13.33
C GLU A 407 24.45 -10.00 -13.97
N ILE A 408 24.41 -8.88 -14.71
CA ILE A 408 25.60 -8.30 -15.36
C ILE A 408 26.36 -7.37 -14.41
N LEU A 409 25.70 -6.33 -13.88
CA LEU A 409 26.31 -5.35 -12.98
C LEU A 409 26.92 -5.97 -11.72
N SER A 410 26.35 -7.04 -11.15
CA SER A 410 26.94 -7.74 -9.99
C SER A 410 28.32 -8.36 -10.25
N ARG A 411 28.69 -8.52 -11.53
CA ARG A 411 30.00 -9.03 -11.96
C ARG A 411 30.93 -7.91 -12.42
N ASP A 412 30.45 -6.67 -12.47
CA ASP A 412 31.25 -5.52 -12.89
C ASP A 412 32.33 -5.21 -11.84
N PRO A 413 33.62 -5.08 -12.24
CA PRO A 413 34.71 -4.83 -11.31
C PRO A 413 34.56 -3.55 -10.49
N LEU A 414 33.93 -2.50 -11.03
CA LEU A 414 33.74 -1.23 -10.33
C LEU A 414 32.73 -1.38 -9.20
N LEU A 415 31.66 -2.17 -9.42
CA LEU A 415 30.69 -2.46 -8.37
C LEU A 415 31.30 -3.33 -7.28
N LEU A 416 32.05 -4.38 -7.66
CA LEU A 416 32.76 -5.24 -6.70
C LEU A 416 33.77 -4.45 -5.85
N ALA A 417 34.51 -3.53 -6.45
CA ALA A 417 35.43 -2.64 -5.74
C ALA A 417 34.73 -1.66 -4.78
N MET A 418 33.43 -1.39 -4.99
CA MET A 418 32.63 -0.50 -4.13
C MET A 418 32.10 -1.20 -2.88
N ILE A 419 31.91 -2.52 -2.92
CA ILE A 419 31.30 -3.32 -1.84
C ILE A 419 31.98 -3.07 -0.48
N PRO A 420 33.32 -3.06 -0.34
CA PRO A 420 33.96 -2.82 0.95
C PRO A 420 33.61 -1.44 1.54
N LYS A 421 33.54 -0.40 0.69
CA LYS A 421 33.14 0.95 1.13
C LYS A 421 31.65 0.99 1.51
N TYR A 422 30.80 0.34 0.73
CA TYR A 422 29.37 0.20 1.02
C TYR A 422 29.11 -0.55 2.33
N LEU A 423 29.80 -1.65 2.59
CA LEU A 423 29.69 -2.42 3.83
C LEU A 423 30.14 -1.59 5.04
N ARG A 424 31.22 -0.80 4.90
CA ARG A 424 31.67 0.12 5.96
C ARG A 424 30.66 1.22 6.26
N ALA A 425 30.08 1.82 5.23
CA ALA A 425 28.96 2.76 5.39
C ALA A 425 27.77 2.08 6.08
N SER A 426 27.48 0.83 5.68
CA SER A 426 26.39 0.06 6.26
C SER A 426 26.57 -0.22 7.74
N MET A 427 27.78 -0.57 8.20
CA MET A 427 28.08 -0.73 9.62
C MET A 427 27.72 0.53 10.41
N THR A 428 28.02 1.72 9.88
CA THR A 428 27.68 3.00 10.53
C THR A 428 26.17 3.24 10.53
N ASN A 429 25.49 2.90 9.43
CA ASN A 429 24.04 3.10 9.26
C ASN A 429 23.18 2.18 10.12
N LEU A 430 23.71 1.03 10.53
CA LEU A 430 23.01 0.10 11.43
C LEU A 430 22.94 0.61 12.88
N VAL A 431 23.79 1.56 13.26
CA VAL A 431 23.80 2.15 14.60
C VAL A 431 22.60 3.09 14.75
N LYS A 432 21.74 2.80 15.74
CA LYS A 432 20.52 3.57 16.01
C LYS A 432 20.82 4.87 16.76
N VAL A 433 21.23 5.89 16.01
CA VAL A 433 21.49 7.26 16.48
C VAL A 433 20.73 8.28 15.62
N GLY A 434 20.58 9.52 16.08
CA GLY A 434 19.89 10.55 15.32
C GLY A 434 18.43 10.78 15.72
N PHE A 435 18.06 10.49 16.96
CA PHE A 435 16.70 10.76 17.46
C PHE A 435 16.39 12.27 17.42
N PRO A 436 15.19 12.69 16.95
CA PRO A 436 14.78 14.10 16.95
C PRO A 436 14.94 14.81 18.29
N SER A 437 14.67 14.13 19.41
CA SER A 437 14.77 14.70 20.76
C SER A 437 16.22 14.92 21.25
N LYS A 438 17.22 14.27 20.63
CA LYS A 438 18.63 14.26 21.07
C LYS A 438 19.51 15.14 20.21
N THR A 439 20.75 15.35 20.64
CA THR A 439 21.82 16.09 19.92
C THR A 439 23.14 15.29 19.87
N ASP A 440 23.05 13.96 19.94
CA ASP A 440 24.20 13.05 20.03
C ASP A 440 24.86 12.76 18.67
N SER A 441 24.21 13.12 17.57
CA SER A 441 24.65 12.85 16.20
C SER A 441 24.27 13.99 15.25
N PRO A 442 25.07 14.27 14.20
CA PRO A 442 24.66 15.20 13.14
C PRO A 442 23.35 14.77 12.43
N SER A 443 22.97 13.49 12.53
CA SER A 443 21.70 12.99 12.03
C SER A 443 20.47 13.60 12.72
N CYS A 444 20.59 14.03 13.98
CA CYS A 444 19.47 14.57 14.75
C CYS A 444 18.80 15.78 14.09
N GLU A 445 19.58 16.69 13.48
CA GLU A 445 19.03 17.89 12.84
C GLU A 445 18.13 17.54 11.65
N TYR A 446 18.57 16.61 10.80
CA TYR A 446 17.77 16.13 9.67
C TYR A 446 16.54 15.34 10.14
N SER A 447 16.68 14.54 11.19
CA SER A 447 15.55 13.80 11.75
C SER A 447 14.46 14.71 12.30
N ARG A 448 14.80 15.86 12.91
CA ARG A 448 13.80 16.87 13.33
C ARG A 448 13.05 17.51 12.17
N PHE A 449 13.66 17.55 10.99
CA PHE A 449 13.00 18.04 9.78
C PHE A 449 12.08 16.97 9.16
N ASP A 450 12.44 15.69 9.28
CA ASP A 450 11.77 14.59 8.59
C ASP A 450 10.69 13.89 9.42
N PHE A 451 10.77 13.96 10.75
CA PHE A 451 9.92 13.21 11.68
C PHE A 451 9.38 14.11 12.78
N ASP A 452 8.14 13.88 13.17
CA ASP A 452 7.46 14.64 14.23
C ASP A 452 7.89 14.20 15.63
N SER A 453 8.22 12.91 15.81
CA SER A 453 8.56 12.30 17.10
C SER A 453 9.68 11.27 17.03
N ASP A 454 10.21 10.89 18.21
CA ASP A 454 11.19 9.81 18.34
C ASP A 454 10.59 8.45 17.99
N GLU A 455 9.29 8.26 18.24
CA GLU A 455 8.57 7.04 17.88
C GLU A 455 8.46 6.87 16.37
N ASP A 456 8.16 7.94 15.62
CA ASP A 456 8.15 7.94 14.15
C ASP A 456 9.52 7.59 13.58
N PHE A 457 10.56 8.24 14.12
CA PHE A 457 11.95 7.93 13.76
C PHE A 457 12.30 6.47 14.04
N ASN A 458 11.93 5.93 15.22
CA ASN A 458 12.23 4.55 15.56
C ASN A 458 11.49 3.55 14.68
N ALA A 459 10.22 3.80 14.36
CA ALA A 459 9.44 2.98 13.43
C ALA A 459 10.08 2.97 12.03
N PHE A 460 10.40 4.15 11.50
CA PHE A 460 11.08 4.30 10.22
C PHE A 460 12.45 3.62 10.20
N PHE A 461 13.27 3.83 11.23
CA PHE A 461 14.60 3.25 11.34
C PHE A 461 14.56 1.72 11.40
N ASN A 462 13.61 1.14 12.13
CA ASN A 462 13.47 -0.33 12.19
C ASN A 462 13.09 -0.93 10.84
N SER A 463 12.19 -0.27 10.09
CA SER A 463 11.83 -0.66 8.71
C SER A 463 13.04 -0.55 7.77
N PHE A 464 13.73 0.60 7.80
CA PHE A 464 14.97 0.82 7.06
C PHE A 464 16.03 -0.25 7.36
N ARG A 465 16.26 -0.57 8.64
CA ARG A 465 17.26 -1.57 9.06
C ARG A 465 16.93 -2.96 8.52
N ALA A 466 15.66 -3.34 8.51
CA ALA A 466 15.22 -4.60 7.92
C ALA A 466 15.52 -4.67 6.42
N GLN A 467 15.19 -3.60 5.67
CA GLN A 467 15.48 -3.48 4.25
C GLN A 467 17.00 -3.50 3.97
N GLN A 468 17.78 -2.69 4.69
CA GLN A 468 19.23 -2.65 4.56
C GLN A 468 19.86 -4.02 4.86
N GLY A 469 19.34 -4.78 5.83
CA GLY A 469 19.79 -6.14 6.11
C GLY A 469 19.61 -7.11 4.93
N GLU A 470 18.58 -6.94 4.10
CA GLU A 470 18.44 -7.70 2.85
C GLU A 470 19.46 -7.28 1.79
N VAL A 471 19.61 -5.97 1.57
CA VAL A 471 20.56 -5.41 0.59
C VAL A 471 22.00 -5.77 0.95
N MET A 472 22.34 -5.71 2.24
CA MET A 472 23.65 -6.10 2.75
C MET A 472 23.95 -7.58 2.54
N ARG A 473 22.95 -8.47 2.70
CA ARG A 473 23.11 -9.89 2.34
C ARG A 473 23.35 -10.07 0.84
N MET A 474 22.72 -9.27 -0.02
CA MET A 474 23.04 -9.29 -1.45
C MET A 474 24.47 -8.85 -1.74
N ALA A 475 24.98 -7.81 -1.06
CA ALA A 475 26.38 -7.39 -1.19
C ALA A 475 27.37 -8.47 -0.67
N CYS A 476 27.08 -9.08 0.48
CA CYS A 476 27.92 -10.13 1.07
C CYS A 476 27.90 -11.44 0.27
N ARG A 477 26.88 -11.66 -0.58
CA ARG A 477 26.90 -12.76 -1.56
C ARG A 477 27.98 -12.58 -2.62
N LEU A 478 28.28 -11.33 -2.99
CA LEU A 478 29.26 -11.01 -4.03
C LEU A 478 30.69 -10.96 -3.46
N ASP A 479 30.87 -10.46 -2.24
CA ASP A 479 32.16 -10.48 -1.53
C ASP A 479 32.01 -10.98 -0.07
N PRO A 480 31.93 -12.31 0.14
CA PRO A 480 31.72 -12.89 1.46
C PRO A 480 32.95 -12.78 2.36
N LYS A 481 34.17 -12.75 1.79
CA LYS A 481 35.42 -12.73 2.56
C LYS A 481 35.59 -11.40 3.28
N THR A 482 35.44 -10.28 2.56
CA THR A 482 35.51 -8.95 3.16
C THR A 482 34.42 -8.74 4.20
N GLY A 483 33.18 -9.18 3.90
CA GLY A 483 32.08 -9.11 4.85
C GLY A 483 32.39 -9.84 6.17
N PHE A 484 32.87 -11.08 6.09
CA PHE A 484 33.22 -11.88 7.28
C PHE A 484 34.38 -11.26 8.07
N GLN A 485 35.41 -10.76 7.40
CA GLN A 485 36.53 -10.08 8.07
C GLN A 485 36.04 -8.85 8.84
N MET A 486 35.24 -7.98 8.21
CA MET A 486 34.71 -6.77 8.86
C MET A 486 33.81 -7.10 10.05
N ALA A 487 33.01 -8.17 9.94
CA ALA A 487 32.17 -8.66 11.05
C ALA A 487 33.04 -9.16 12.22
N GLY A 488 34.07 -9.96 11.93
CA GLY A 488 35.01 -10.48 12.93
C GLY A 488 35.80 -9.38 13.64
N GLU A 489 36.30 -8.39 12.90
CA GLU A 489 37.00 -7.22 13.46
C GLU A 489 36.08 -6.39 14.36
N TRP A 490 34.83 -6.14 13.94
CA TRP A 490 33.88 -5.37 14.75
C TRP A 490 33.47 -6.12 16.02
N LEU A 491 33.27 -7.44 15.93
CA LEU A 491 32.98 -8.29 17.08
C LEU A 491 34.16 -8.28 18.08
N LYS A 492 35.40 -8.45 17.60
CA LYS A 492 36.62 -8.35 18.42
C LYS A 492 36.72 -6.98 19.09
N TYR A 493 36.41 -5.90 18.37
CA TYR A 493 36.39 -4.54 18.90
C TYR A 493 35.38 -4.36 20.04
N GLN A 494 34.13 -4.83 19.87
CA GLN A 494 33.10 -4.71 20.89
C GLN A 494 33.42 -5.53 22.14
N LEU A 495 34.00 -6.72 21.98
CA LEU A 495 34.40 -7.58 23.10
C LEU A 495 35.54 -6.97 23.94
N ALA A 496 36.41 -6.15 23.32
CA ALA A 496 37.52 -5.48 24.00
C ALA A 496 37.16 -4.10 24.56
N SER A 497 36.11 -3.47 24.03
CA SER A 497 35.72 -2.10 24.43
C SER A 497 34.99 -2.08 25.78
N PRO A 498 35.25 -1.07 26.64
CA PRO A 498 34.53 -0.93 27.89
C PRO A 498 33.06 -0.56 27.65
N VAL A 499 32.18 -0.99 28.55
CA VAL A 499 30.75 -0.69 28.49
C VAL A 499 30.49 0.74 28.98
N ASP A 500 30.24 1.65 28.03
CA ASP A 500 29.70 3.00 28.24
C ASP A 500 28.16 2.99 28.30
N ILE A 501 27.62 3.35 29.47
CA ILE A 501 26.18 3.43 29.74
C ILE A 501 25.58 4.81 29.40
N GLY A 502 26.40 5.81 29.04
CA GLY A 502 25.96 7.19 28.77
C GLY A 502 25.63 7.99 30.04
N PRO A 503 25.24 9.28 29.90
CA PRO A 503 24.82 10.10 31.03
C PRO A 503 23.56 9.51 31.67
N MET A 504 23.65 9.13 32.95
CA MET A 504 22.58 8.48 33.70
C MET A 504 21.28 9.28 33.67
N ASN A 505 20.22 8.70 33.13
CA ASN A 505 18.83 9.09 33.42
C ASN A 505 18.10 8.05 34.29
N SER A 506 18.73 6.92 34.64
CA SER A 506 18.11 5.91 35.50
C SER A 506 18.16 6.34 36.97
N LYS A 507 17.02 6.31 37.63
CA LYS A 507 16.89 6.57 39.09
C LYS A 507 17.58 5.50 39.94
N THR A 508 17.99 4.40 39.34
CA THR A 508 18.62 3.24 39.94
C THR A 508 20.10 3.25 39.61
N GLY A 509 20.95 3.63 40.57
CA GLY A 509 22.40 3.71 40.43
C GLY A 509 23.14 2.38 40.21
N GLU A 510 22.53 1.41 39.53
CA GLU A 510 23.14 0.16 39.08
C GLU A 510 23.64 0.39 37.65
N GLY A 511 24.96 0.46 37.42
CA GLY A 511 25.58 0.81 36.14
C GLY A 511 25.34 -0.18 34.98
N LEU A 512 24.09 -0.28 34.50
CA LEU A 512 23.63 -1.14 33.41
C LEU A 512 23.18 -0.31 32.19
N CYS A 513 23.23 -0.90 31.00
CA CYS A 513 22.88 -0.28 29.73
C CYS A 513 21.37 -0.09 29.57
N SER A 514 20.97 1.06 29.03
CA SER A 514 19.64 1.31 28.48
C SER A 514 19.60 1.03 26.98
N ILE A 515 18.39 0.98 26.39
CA ILE A 515 18.19 0.86 24.92
C ILE A 515 18.80 2.02 24.11
N PHE A 516 19.13 3.11 24.79
CA PHE A 516 19.72 4.32 24.22
C PHE A 516 21.19 4.49 24.58
N SER A 517 21.75 3.61 25.40
CA SER A 517 23.16 3.70 25.80
C SER A 517 24.06 3.53 24.57
N PRO A 518 25.17 4.30 24.47
CA PRO A 518 26.10 4.21 23.34
C PRO A 518 26.62 2.79 23.12
N SER A 519 26.89 2.05 24.20
CA SER A 519 27.31 0.65 24.09
C SER A 519 26.24 -0.25 23.49
N PHE A 520 25.00 -0.20 24.00
CA PHE A 520 23.96 -1.09 23.51
C PHE A 520 23.65 -0.87 22.02
N VAL A 521 23.55 0.38 21.57
CA VAL A 521 23.26 0.65 20.15
C VAL A 521 24.37 0.15 19.21
N GLN A 522 25.63 0.17 19.68
CA GLN A 522 26.77 -0.39 18.95
C GLN A 522 26.75 -1.93 18.95
N TRP A 523 26.46 -2.55 20.10
CA TRP A 523 26.33 -4.00 20.24
C TRP A 523 25.19 -4.55 19.39
N ASP A 524 24.02 -3.91 19.37
CA ASP A 524 22.85 -4.30 18.58
C ASP A 524 23.15 -4.20 17.07
N ALA A 525 23.79 -3.11 16.62
CA ALA A 525 24.20 -2.92 15.24
C ALA A 525 25.22 -3.97 14.77
N MET A 526 26.27 -4.19 15.56
CA MET A 526 27.32 -5.19 15.28
C MET A 526 26.73 -6.60 15.22
N THR A 527 25.82 -6.92 16.13
CA THR A 527 25.16 -8.24 16.19
C THR A 527 24.31 -8.48 14.94
N PHE A 528 23.51 -7.50 14.53
CA PHE A 528 22.70 -7.59 13.31
C PHE A 528 23.57 -7.74 12.05
N PHE A 529 24.69 -7.00 11.99
CA PHE A 529 25.67 -7.12 10.91
C PHE A 529 26.26 -8.53 10.84
N SER A 530 26.79 -9.02 11.97
CA SER A 530 27.43 -10.33 12.07
C SER A 530 26.47 -11.47 11.72
N GLU A 531 25.24 -11.44 12.25
CA GLU A 531 24.22 -12.45 11.92
C GLU A 531 23.92 -12.49 10.42
N SER A 532 23.75 -11.32 9.80
CA SER A 532 23.44 -11.20 8.37
C SER A 532 24.58 -11.71 7.49
N VAL A 533 25.82 -11.32 7.80
CA VAL A 533 27.03 -11.70 7.08
C VAL A 533 27.28 -13.20 7.18
N ILE A 534 27.31 -13.75 8.41
CA ILE A 534 27.65 -15.16 8.64
C ILE A 534 26.57 -16.06 8.02
N SER A 535 25.30 -15.73 8.22
CA SER A 535 24.18 -16.47 7.62
C SER A 535 24.27 -16.52 6.08
N GLN A 536 24.65 -15.41 5.45
CA GLN A 536 24.81 -15.35 4.00
C GLN A 536 26.05 -16.10 3.51
N MET A 537 27.17 -16.02 4.24
CA MET A 537 28.41 -16.73 3.92
C MET A 537 28.18 -18.24 3.84
N PHE A 538 27.51 -18.84 4.84
CA PHE A 538 27.17 -20.27 4.85
C PHE A 538 26.19 -20.70 3.74
N ARG A 539 25.50 -19.76 3.08
CA ARG A 539 24.63 -20.04 1.94
C ARG A 539 25.34 -19.93 0.59
N THR A 540 26.50 -19.29 0.54
CA THR A 540 27.12 -18.85 -0.71
C THR A 540 28.49 -19.48 -0.94
N LEU A 541 29.32 -19.60 0.09
CA LEU A 541 30.61 -20.27 0.00
C LEU A 541 30.43 -21.79 0.02
N ASP A 542 31.27 -22.46 -0.77
CA ASP A 542 31.42 -23.90 -0.68
C ASP A 542 32.05 -24.31 0.66
N LYS A 543 31.78 -25.55 1.10
CA LYS A 543 32.22 -26.04 2.43
C LYS A 543 33.73 -25.96 2.64
N GLU A 544 34.52 -26.04 1.58
CA GLU A 544 35.99 -26.00 1.62
C GLU A 544 36.55 -24.59 1.78
N GLU A 545 35.82 -23.56 1.34
CA GLU A 545 36.27 -22.16 1.36
C GLU A 545 35.90 -21.42 2.65
N ILE A 546 35.16 -22.08 3.55
CA ILE A 546 34.71 -21.48 4.81
C ILE A 546 35.92 -21.27 5.74
N PRO A 547 36.11 -20.06 6.31
CA PRO A 547 37.20 -19.78 7.24
C PRO A 547 36.92 -20.37 8.63
N VAL A 548 37.04 -21.70 8.75
CA VAL A 548 36.68 -22.45 9.97
C VAL A 548 37.49 -22.01 11.19
N ASN A 549 38.80 -21.79 11.03
CA ASN A 549 39.67 -21.43 12.16
C ASN A 549 39.28 -20.07 12.75
N ASP A 550 39.11 -19.06 11.90
CA ASP A 550 38.71 -17.71 12.32
C ASP A 550 37.31 -17.72 12.94
N GLY A 551 36.38 -18.49 12.36
CA GLY A 551 35.03 -18.66 12.92
C GLY A 551 35.02 -19.30 14.32
N ILE A 552 35.87 -20.31 14.54
CA ILE A 552 36.02 -20.95 15.86
C ILE A 552 36.72 -20.02 16.85
N GLU A 553 37.71 -19.25 16.42
CA GLU A 553 38.36 -18.22 17.25
C GLU A 553 37.33 -17.20 17.75
N LEU A 554 36.51 -16.66 16.84
CA LEU A 554 35.43 -15.73 17.21
C LEU A 554 34.42 -16.39 18.16
N LEU A 555 34.04 -17.64 17.91
CA LEU A 555 33.13 -18.37 18.79
C LEU A 555 33.70 -18.51 20.21
N GLN A 556 34.98 -18.86 20.35
CA GLN A 556 35.64 -18.96 21.65
C GLN A 556 35.67 -17.62 22.38
N LEU A 557 36.00 -16.53 21.69
CA LEU A 557 36.03 -15.19 22.27
C LEU A 557 34.65 -14.79 22.84
N VAL A 558 33.58 -15.08 22.10
CA VAL A 558 32.20 -14.81 22.55
C VAL A 558 31.78 -15.72 23.71
N LEU A 559 32.16 -17.00 23.69
CA LEU A 559 31.87 -17.93 24.80
C LEU A 559 32.59 -17.53 26.10
N ASN A 560 33.80 -16.99 26.00
CA ASN A 560 34.60 -16.56 27.16
C ASN A 560 34.18 -15.19 27.71
N PHE A 561 33.40 -14.40 26.97
CA PHE A 561 33.00 -13.06 27.39
C PHE A 561 31.86 -13.09 28.42
N GLU A 562 32.07 -12.52 29.60
CA GLU A 562 31.06 -12.48 30.67
C GLU A 562 30.52 -11.06 30.89
N THR A 563 29.20 -10.94 31.02
CA THR A 563 28.53 -9.68 31.35
C THR A 563 27.33 -9.94 32.25
N LYS A 564 27.04 -8.99 33.13
CA LYS A 564 25.83 -8.97 33.96
C LYS A 564 24.68 -8.19 33.30
N ASP A 565 24.99 -7.47 32.22
CA ASP A 565 24.01 -6.66 31.51
C ASP A 565 23.09 -7.52 30.62
N PRO A 566 21.77 -7.50 30.84
CA PRO A 566 20.85 -8.34 30.08
C PRO A 566 20.83 -7.99 28.58
N LEU A 567 20.89 -6.70 28.21
CA LEU A 567 20.79 -6.30 26.81
C LEU A 567 22.03 -6.72 26.02
N ILE A 568 23.23 -6.55 26.59
CA ILE A 568 24.49 -7.03 25.98
C ILE A 568 24.50 -8.55 25.94
N LEU A 569 24.03 -9.22 26.99
CA LEU A 569 23.95 -10.68 27.04
C LEU A 569 23.02 -11.24 25.95
N SER A 570 21.94 -10.55 25.62
CA SER A 570 21.10 -10.89 24.47
C SER A 570 21.90 -10.85 23.15
N CYS A 571 22.74 -9.83 22.97
CA CYS A 571 23.61 -9.69 21.80
C CYS A 571 24.66 -10.81 21.73
N VAL A 572 25.27 -11.16 22.86
CA VAL A 572 26.20 -12.29 22.98
C VAL A 572 25.54 -13.60 22.54
N LEU A 573 24.33 -13.90 23.02
CA LEU A 573 23.59 -15.11 22.64
C LEU A 573 23.23 -15.15 21.15
N THR A 574 22.90 -14.01 20.54
CA THR A 574 22.67 -13.93 19.10
C THR A 574 23.96 -14.24 18.33
N ASN A 575 25.11 -13.69 18.76
CA ASN A 575 26.40 -13.98 18.13
C ASN A 575 26.81 -15.46 18.29
N VAL A 576 26.55 -16.07 19.46
CA VAL A 576 26.72 -17.52 19.65
C VAL A 576 25.86 -18.30 18.65
N SER A 577 24.60 -17.91 18.49
CA SER A 577 23.68 -18.55 17.53
C SER A 577 24.09 -18.34 16.06
N ALA A 578 24.66 -17.19 15.74
CA ALA A 578 25.16 -16.86 14.40
C ALA A 578 26.44 -17.66 14.06
N LEU A 579 27.35 -17.83 15.03
CA LEU A 579 28.59 -18.59 14.90
C LEU A 579 28.40 -20.10 15.13
N PHE A 580 27.23 -20.54 15.58
CA PHE A 580 26.93 -21.96 15.82
C PHE A 580 27.20 -22.90 14.63
N PRO A 581 26.97 -22.53 13.35
CA PRO A 581 27.29 -23.42 12.23
C PRO A 581 28.75 -23.91 12.21
N PHE A 582 29.70 -23.16 12.77
CA PHE A 582 31.10 -23.58 12.89
C PHE A 582 31.29 -24.80 13.81
N VAL A 583 30.39 -25.04 14.76
CA VAL A 583 30.41 -26.21 15.65
C VAL A 583 30.24 -27.52 14.87
N THR A 584 29.65 -27.49 13.67
CA THR A 584 29.58 -28.67 12.79
C THR A 584 30.96 -29.19 12.38
N TYR A 585 31.97 -28.32 12.31
CA TYR A 585 33.36 -28.69 11.99
C TYR A 585 34.18 -29.03 13.25
N ARG A 586 33.83 -28.46 14.40
CA ARG A 586 34.47 -28.73 15.71
C ARG A 586 33.42 -29.01 16.79
N PRO A 587 32.85 -30.24 16.85
CA PRO A 587 31.78 -30.58 17.80
C PRO A 587 32.18 -30.50 19.28
N GLU A 588 33.47 -30.46 19.58
CA GLU A 588 34.05 -30.35 20.92
C GLU A 588 33.61 -29.08 21.69
N TYR A 589 33.18 -28.02 20.99
CA TYR A 589 32.69 -26.78 21.62
C TYR A 589 31.21 -26.86 22.04
N LEU A 590 30.48 -27.92 21.67
CA LEU A 590 29.05 -28.04 21.97
C LEU A 590 28.73 -27.97 23.47
N PRO A 591 29.46 -28.65 24.39
CA PRO A 591 29.19 -28.52 25.82
C PRO A 591 29.40 -27.09 26.36
N GLN A 592 30.38 -26.35 25.84
CA GLN A 592 30.63 -24.97 26.24
C GLN A 592 29.50 -24.03 25.76
N VAL A 593 29.00 -24.25 24.54
CA VAL A 593 27.82 -23.53 24.02
C VAL A 593 26.60 -23.81 24.91
N LEU A 594 26.34 -25.09 25.23
CA LEU A 594 25.23 -25.47 26.12
C LEU A 594 25.39 -24.88 27.52
N SER A 595 26.60 -24.86 28.06
CA SER A 595 26.90 -24.24 29.35
C SER A 595 26.64 -22.73 29.34
N LYS A 596 27.09 -22.01 28.30
CA LYS A 596 26.88 -20.57 28.16
C LYS A 596 25.40 -20.20 28.16
N VAL A 597 24.58 -21.01 27.48
CA VAL A 597 23.12 -20.81 27.45
C VAL A 597 22.46 -21.27 28.76
N GLY A 598 22.99 -22.32 29.40
CA GLY A 598 22.49 -22.89 30.66
C GLY A 598 22.72 -22.02 31.91
N VAL A 599 23.83 -21.28 31.98
CA VAL A 599 24.18 -20.40 33.12
C VAL A 599 23.13 -19.30 33.39
N LEU A 600 22.37 -18.91 32.35
CA LEU A 600 21.30 -17.91 32.43
C LEU A 600 20.09 -18.33 33.28
N TYR A 601 19.92 -19.64 33.48
CA TYR A 601 18.82 -20.18 34.26
C TYR A 601 19.16 -20.33 35.76
N ILE A 602 20.44 -20.23 36.12
CA ILE A 602 20.95 -20.45 37.48
C ILE A 602 21.19 -19.12 38.22
N ASN A 603 21.65 -18.07 37.53
CA ASN A 603 21.89 -16.78 38.16
C ASN A 603 20.55 -16.07 38.48
N SER A 604 20.23 -16.01 39.77
CA SER A 604 19.03 -15.36 40.32
C SER A 604 19.13 -13.85 40.16
N PHE A 605 18.64 -13.30 39.05
CA PHE A 605 18.37 -11.87 38.96
C PHE A 605 17.33 -11.52 40.03
N THR A 606 17.69 -10.62 40.96
CA THR A 606 16.88 -10.24 42.13
C THR A 606 15.56 -9.56 41.78
N TYR A 607 15.40 -9.05 40.55
CA TYR A 607 14.16 -8.48 40.01
C TYR A 607 13.96 -8.89 38.53
N LEU A 608 12.76 -9.38 38.18
CA LEU A 608 12.38 -9.73 36.80
C LEU A 608 12.00 -8.47 35.98
N THR A 609 13.00 -7.73 35.51
CA THR A 609 12.78 -6.65 34.53
C THR A 609 12.38 -7.23 33.16
N ARG A 610 11.79 -6.41 32.29
CA ARG A 610 11.43 -6.83 30.93
C ARG A 610 12.65 -7.26 30.12
N ALA A 611 13.80 -6.60 30.31
CA ALA A 611 15.07 -6.98 29.69
C ALA A 611 15.51 -8.40 30.09
N VAL A 612 15.49 -8.74 31.39
CA VAL A 612 15.84 -10.09 31.88
C VAL A 612 14.91 -11.15 31.30
N LYS A 613 13.59 -10.90 31.28
CA LYS A 613 12.60 -11.80 30.65
C LYS A 613 12.90 -12.01 29.16
N ASN A 614 13.28 -10.95 28.44
CA ASN A 614 13.62 -11.04 27.02
C ASN A 614 14.86 -11.91 26.78
N VAL A 615 15.91 -11.76 27.57
CA VAL A 615 17.14 -12.56 27.46
C VAL A 615 16.88 -14.04 27.71
N ARG A 616 16.10 -14.36 28.75
CA ARG A 616 15.75 -15.75 29.07
C ARG A 616 14.92 -16.38 27.96
N ARG A 617 13.96 -15.62 27.40
CA ARG A 617 13.22 -16.04 26.20
C ARG A 617 14.13 -16.24 24.98
N HIS A 618 15.11 -15.36 24.80
CA HIS A 618 16.08 -15.45 23.71
C HIS A 618 16.98 -16.68 23.84
N ALA A 619 17.44 -17.00 25.04
CA ALA A 619 18.17 -18.23 25.35
C ALA A 619 17.33 -19.47 25.00
N CYS A 620 16.08 -19.54 25.47
CA CYS A 620 15.14 -20.61 25.11
C CYS A 620 14.97 -20.76 23.59
N SER A 621 14.78 -19.64 22.88
CA SER A 621 14.66 -19.63 21.42
C SER A 621 15.93 -20.11 20.73
N SER A 622 17.11 -19.78 21.26
CA SER A 622 18.40 -20.23 20.76
C SER A 622 18.58 -21.75 20.91
N ILE A 623 18.17 -22.31 22.06
CA ILE A 623 18.14 -23.77 22.29
C ILE A 623 17.21 -24.44 21.27
N ILE A 624 15.98 -23.94 21.11
CA ILE A 624 15.04 -24.48 20.11
C ILE A 624 15.63 -24.45 18.70
N LYS A 625 16.22 -23.32 18.30
CA LYS A 625 16.83 -23.15 16.97
C LYS A 625 17.95 -24.17 16.76
N MET A 626 18.85 -24.32 17.72
CA MET A 626 19.93 -25.30 17.69
C MET A 626 19.41 -26.74 17.62
N CYS A 627 18.43 -27.10 18.45
CA CYS A 627 17.81 -28.43 18.45
C CYS A 627 16.98 -28.70 17.19
N ARG A 628 16.49 -27.68 16.49
CA ARG A 628 15.75 -27.84 15.22
C ARG A 628 16.70 -27.96 14.02
N ASP A 629 17.71 -27.09 13.96
CA ASP A 629 18.54 -26.93 12.76
C ASP A 629 19.75 -27.90 12.77
N TYR A 630 20.21 -28.33 13.96
CA TYR A 630 21.36 -29.24 14.12
C TYR A 630 21.09 -30.41 15.08
N PRO A 631 19.97 -31.13 14.93
CA PRO A 631 19.58 -32.13 15.90
C PRO A 631 20.56 -33.32 15.99
N GLN A 632 21.29 -33.61 14.90
CA GLN A 632 22.35 -34.63 14.86
C GLN A 632 23.54 -34.32 15.78
N LEU A 633 23.85 -33.05 16.02
CA LEU A 633 24.94 -32.64 16.92
C LEU A 633 24.55 -32.78 18.39
N VAL A 634 23.28 -32.48 18.72
CA VAL A 634 22.78 -32.49 20.10
C VAL A 634 22.30 -33.87 20.57
N LEU A 635 21.90 -34.76 19.66
CA LEU A 635 21.40 -36.10 19.99
C LEU A 635 22.35 -36.92 20.88
N PRO A 636 23.68 -36.95 20.67
CA PRO A 636 24.61 -37.67 21.57
C PRO A 636 24.58 -37.16 23.02
N ASN A 637 24.18 -35.91 23.24
CA ASN A 637 24.09 -35.27 24.55
C ASN A 637 22.65 -35.22 25.08
N PHE A 638 21.71 -35.96 24.48
CA PHE A 638 20.29 -35.92 24.83
C PHE A 638 20.04 -36.23 26.32
N GLU A 639 20.67 -37.28 26.86
CA GLU A 639 20.49 -37.67 28.27
C GLU A 639 20.94 -36.56 29.24
N MET A 640 22.04 -35.88 28.93
CA MET A 640 22.52 -34.76 29.73
C MET A 640 21.53 -33.60 29.70
N LEU A 641 21.03 -33.24 28.50
CA LEU A 641 20.05 -32.17 28.33
C LEU A 641 18.72 -32.50 29.00
N TYR A 642 18.23 -33.73 28.84
CA TYR A 642 16.99 -34.19 29.44
C TYR A 642 17.03 -34.13 30.96
N ASN A 643 18.10 -34.66 31.57
CA ASN A 643 18.28 -34.61 33.02
C ASN A 643 18.40 -33.18 33.55
N HIS A 644 19.11 -32.31 32.83
CA HIS A 644 19.23 -30.91 33.21
C HIS A 644 17.88 -30.17 33.15
N VAL A 645 17.12 -30.34 32.08
CA VAL A 645 15.76 -29.76 31.98
C VAL A 645 14.85 -30.32 33.07
N LYS A 646 14.91 -31.63 33.38
CA LYS A 646 14.13 -32.24 34.47
C LYS A 646 14.45 -31.63 35.83
N GLN A 647 15.73 -31.36 36.10
CA GLN A 647 16.16 -30.64 37.30
C GLN A 647 15.60 -29.20 37.34
N LEU A 648 15.67 -28.46 36.23
CA LEU A 648 15.12 -27.11 36.15
C LEU A 648 13.59 -27.09 36.35
N LEU A 649 12.89 -28.12 35.87
CA LEU A 649 11.44 -28.27 36.02
C LEU A 649 11.00 -28.71 37.43
N SER A 650 11.89 -29.31 38.22
CA SER A 650 11.55 -29.79 39.58
C SER A 650 11.20 -28.65 40.56
N ASN A 651 11.72 -27.44 40.33
CA ASN A 651 11.31 -26.25 41.08
C ASN A 651 10.24 -25.50 40.29
N GLU A 652 8.98 -25.56 40.76
CA GLU A 652 7.83 -24.98 40.06
C GLU A 652 7.98 -23.45 39.86
N LEU A 653 8.70 -22.75 40.73
CA LEU A 653 8.80 -21.29 40.75
C LEU A 653 10.05 -20.73 40.02
N LEU A 654 10.99 -21.58 39.61
CA LEU A 654 12.27 -21.13 39.04
C LEU A 654 12.15 -20.60 37.59
N LEU A 655 11.29 -21.24 36.79
CA LEU A 655 11.13 -20.95 35.37
C LEU A 655 9.73 -20.40 35.08
N THR A 656 9.63 -19.46 34.14
CA THR A 656 8.33 -19.04 33.61
C THR A 656 7.72 -20.15 32.76
N GLN A 657 6.39 -20.17 32.61
CA GLN A 657 5.68 -21.21 31.84
C GLN A 657 6.16 -21.29 30.39
N MET A 658 6.39 -20.14 29.75
CA MET A 658 6.93 -20.11 28.39
C MET A 658 8.35 -20.70 28.31
N GLU A 659 9.20 -20.47 29.32
CA GLU A 659 10.55 -21.06 29.37
C GLU A 659 10.49 -22.57 29.54
N LYS A 660 9.66 -23.07 30.47
CA LYS A 660 9.44 -24.51 30.66
C LYS A 660 9.02 -25.16 29.36
N CYS A 661 8.00 -24.62 28.70
CA CYS A 661 7.48 -25.19 27.46
C CYS A 661 8.46 -25.06 26.29
N ALA A 662 9.26 -23.99 26.22
CA ALA A 662 10.28 -23.86 25.20
C ALA A 662 11.41 -24.90 25.35
N LEU A 663 11.83 -25.21 26.58
CA LEU A 663 12.77 -26.30 26.84
C LEU A 663 12.16 -27.67 26.51
N MET A 664 10.88 -27.87 26.83
CA MET A 664 10.15 -29.08 26.44
C MET A 664 10.04 -29.20 24.91
N GLU A 665 9.74 -28.11 24.18
CA GLU A 665 9.77 -28.08 22.71
C GLU A 665 11.14 -28.50 22.16
N ALA A 666 12.23 -28.02 22.77
CA ALA A 666 13.58 -28.38 22.37
C ALA A 666 13.85 -29.88 22.57
N LEU A 667 13.40 -30.47 23.68
CA LEU A 667 13.52 -31.90 23.94
C LEU A 667 12.71 -32.74 22.93
N VAL A 668 11.50 -32.30 22.58
CA VAL A 668 10.67 -32.95 21.55
C VAL A 668 11.40 -32.92 20.20
N LEU A 669 12.00 -31.78 19.83
CA LEU A 669 12.77 -31.66 18.59
C LEU A 669 13.95 -32.63 18.52
N ILE A 670 14.69 -32.84 19.63
CA ILE A 670 15.77 -33.83 19.66
C ILE A 670 15.19 -35.25 19.56
N SER A 671 14.08 -35.52 20.25
CA SER A 671 13.43 -36.85 20.23
C SER A 671 12.99 -37.27 18.82
N ASN A 672 12.62 -36.32 17.94
CA ASN A 672 12.31 -36.61 16.53
C ASN A 672 13.48 -37.31 15.80
N GLN A 673 14.74 -37.09 16.21
CA GLN A 673 15.91 -37.78 15.63
C GLN A 673 16.16 -39.18 16.15
N PHE A 674 15.38 -39.68 17.11
CA PHE A 674 15.37 -41.12 17.37
C PHE A 674 14.96 -41.92 16.13
N LYS A 675 14.13 -41.31 15.26
CA LYS A 675 13.57 -41.94 14.05
C LYS A 675 12.95 -43.31 14.34
N ASP A 676 12.39 -43.47 15.53
CA ASP A 676 11.74 -44.68 16.01
C ASP A 676 10.44 -44.28 16.72
N TYR A 677 9.32 -44.78 16.20
CA TYR A 677 7.99 -44.44 16.69
C TYR A 677 7.80 -44.82 18.16
N GLN A 678 8.21 -46.03 18.55
CA GLN A 678 7.96 -46.55 19.90
C GLN A 678 8.81 -45.81 20.94
N ARG A 679 10.08 -45.53 20.61
CA ARG A 679 10.98 -44.77 21.47
C ARG A 679 10.49 -43.34 21.68
N GLN A 680 10.04 -42.67 20.62
CA GLN A 680 9.46 -41.33 20.72
C GLN A 680 8.16 -41.33 21.51
N LYS A 681 7.29 -42.31 21.29
CA LYS A 681 6.02 -42.44 22.02
C LYS A 681 6.24 -42.51 23.53
N VAL A 682 7.09 -43.44 23.99
CA VAL A 682 7.39 -43.62 25.42
C VAL A 682 7.97 -42.35 26.03
N PHE A 683 8.87 -41.69 25.30
CA PHE A 683 9.45 -40.42 25.76
C PHE A 683 8.40 -39.31 25.92
N LEU A 684 7.51 -39.15 24.94
CA LEU A 684 6.44 -38.14 25.00
C LEU A 684 5.42 -38.44 26.10
N GLU A 685 5.12 -39.71 26.35
CA GLU A 685 4.25 -40.12 27.46
C GLU A 685 4.88 -39.77 28.83
N GLU A 686 6.18 -40.04 29.02
CA GLU A 686 6.90 -39.64 30.24
C GLU A 686 6.91 -38.10 30.38
N LEU A 687 7.24 -37.39 29.31
CA LEU A 687 7.32 -35.93 29.30
C LEU A 687 5.97 -35.26 29.62
N MET A 688 4.87 -35.83 29.10
CA MET A 688 3.51 -35.30 29.27
C MET A 688 2.80 -35.80 30.53
N SER A 689 3.33 -36.80 31.24
CA SER A 689 2.69 -37.39 32.42
C SER A 689 2.32 -36.36 33.50
N PRO A 690 3.17 -35.38 33.88
CA PRO A 690 2.79 -34.35 34.85
C PRO A 690 1.61 -33.48 34.38
N VAL A 691 1.58 -33.16 33.08
CA VAL A 691 0.50 -32.38 32.47
C VAL A 691 -0.78 -33.20 32.41
N ALA A 692 -0.70 -34.48 32.07
CA ALA A 692 -1.84 -35.39 32.01
C ALA A 692 -2.50 -35.54 33.39
N ASN A 693 -1.70 -35.74 34.45
CA ASN A 693 -2.19 -35.89 35.82
C ASN A 693 -2.93 -34.63 36.30
N LEU A 694 -2.41 -33.45 35.99
CA LEU A 694 -3.05 -32.19 36.37
C LEU A 694 -4.30 -31.91 35.51
N TRP A 695 -4.19 -32.08 34.19
CA TRP A 695 -5.25 -31.75 33.23
C TRP A 695 -6.45 -32.67 33.33
N LEU A 696 -6.25 -33.95 33.67
CA LEU A 696 -7.31 -34.97 33.81
C LEU A 696 -7.79 -35.13 35.25
N SER A 697 -7.34 -34.29 36.18
CA SER A 697 -7.84 -34.29 37.56
C SER A 697 -9.32 -33.87 37.62
N GLU A 698 -10.08 -34.43 38.57
CA GLU A 698 -11.51 -34.09 38.75
C GLU A 698 -11.73 -32.60 39.04
N GLU A 699 -10.81 -31.98 39.80
CA GLU A 699 -10.84 -30.55 40.07
C GLU A 699 -10.71 -29.73 38.78
N MET A 700 -9.70 -30.04 37.95
CA MET A 700 -9.49 -29.32 36.69
C MET A 700 -10.64 -29.56 35.73
N GLN A 701 -11.18 -30.78 35.63
CA GLN A 701 -12.35 -31.06 34.79
C GLN A 701 -13.57 -30.19 35.16
N ARG A 702 -13.82 -29.99 36.46
CA ARG A 702 -14.88 -29.09 36.94
C ARG A 702 -14.58 -27.64 36.55
N VAL A 703 -13.35 -27.17 36.81
CA VAL A 703 -12.90 -25.80 36.51
C VAL A 703 -13.00 -25.49 35.02
N LEU A 704 -12.64 -26.42 34.13
CA LEU A 704 -12.65 -26.19 32.69
C LEU A 704 -14.06 -26.28 32.09
N SER A 705 -15.02 -26.89 32.79
CA SER A 705 -16.39 -27.12 32.27
C SER A 705 -17.40 -26.08 32.74
N ASP A 706 -17.22 -25.50 33.93
CA ASP A 706 -18.12 -24.52 34.53
C ASP A 706 -17.51 -23.10 34.50
N PRO A 707 -18.12 -22.13 33.80
CA PRO A 707 -17.65 -20.75 33.73
C PRO A 707 -17.49 -20.07 35.09
N GLU A 708 -18.37 -20.34 36.07
CA GLU A 708 -18.27 -19.70 37.39
C GLU A 708 -17.09 -20.26 38.19
N ALA A 709 -16.93 -21.58 38.20
CA ALA A 709 -15.76 -22.24 38.79
C ALA A 709 -14.47 -21.77 38.13
N PHE A 710 -14.46 -21.54 36.82
CA PHE A 710 -13.32 -20.99 36.09
C PHE A 710 -12.96 -19.57 36.55
N ILE A 711 -13.95 -18.67 36.65
CA ILE A 711 -13.76 -17.28 37.09
C ILE A 711 -13.13 -17.26 38.49
N SER A 712 -13.66 -18.05 39.42
CA SER A 712 -13.16 -18.13 40.80
C SER A 712 -11.75 -18.75 40.88
N TYR A 713 -11.48 -19.80 40.09
CA TYR A 713 -10.16 -20.44 40.05
C TYR A 713 -9.07 -19.51 39.51
N VAL A 714 -9.41 -18.71 38.49
CA VAL A 714 -8.53 -17.70 37.86
C VAL A 714 -8.44 -16.41 38.70
N GLY A 715 -9.40 -16.18 39.62
CA GLY A 715 -9.47 -15.02 40.50
C GLY A 715 -9.93 -13.73 39.79
N ALA A 716 -10.79 -13.86 38.77
CA ALA A 716 -11.31 -12.72 38.01
C ALA A 716 -12.51 -12.02 38.68
N ASP A 717 -13.03 -12.59 39.77
CA ASP A 717 -14.06 -12.07 40.69
C ASP A 717 -13.47 -11.26 41.87
N ASN A 718 -12.15 -11.31 42.07
CA ASN A 718 -11.49 -10.69 43.23
C ASN A 718 -11.44 -9.14 43.14
N LYS A 719 -11.81 -8.46 44.24
CA LYS A 719 -11.48 -7.04 44.47
C LYS A 719 -10.11 -6.94 45.13
N ILE A 720 -9.06 -6.68 44.35
CA ILE A 720 -7.71 -6.57 44.90
C ILE A 720 -7.52 -5.16 45.49
N ALA A 721 -7.50 -5.06 46.83
CA ALA A 721 -7.33 -3.80 47.55
C ALA A 721 -5.85 -3.44 47.84
N ASP A 722 -4.92 -4.40 47.78
CA ASP A 722 -3.50 -4.19 48.12
C ASP A 722 -2.56 -4.94 47.15
N PRO A 723 -1.57 -4.27 46.51
CA PRO A 723 -0.65 -4.87 45.54
C PRO A 723 0.46 -5.75 46.16
N VAL A 724 0.50 -5.89 47.49
CA VAL A 724 1.58 -6.57 48.25
C VAL A 724 1.19 -7.99 48.69
N LEU A 725 -0.08 -8.37 48.67
CA LEU A 725 -0.52 -9.73 49.01
C LEU A 725 -0.25 -10.70 47.85
N GLU A 726 0.41 -11.84 48.15
CA GLU A 726 0.64 -12.93 47.20
C GLU A 726 -0.69 -13.36 46.58
N ASP A 727 -0.82 -13.21 45.26
CA ASP A 727 -2.00 -13.58 44.47
C ASP A 727 -2.03 -15.11 44.26
N PRO A 728 -2.80 -15.88 45.05
CA PRO A 728 -2.80 -17.34 44.99
C PRO A 728 -3.38 -17.82 43.65
N SER A 729 -4.33 -17.06 43.10
CA SER A 729 -4.93 -17.28 41.77
C SER A 729 -3.93 -17.04 40.63
N GLY A 730 -2.83 -16.33 40.88
CA GLY A 730 -1.67 -16.25 39.98
C GLY A 730 -1.07 -17.62 39.66
N LEU A 731 -0.88 -18.48 40.68
CA LEU A 731 -0.34 -19.83 40.49
C LEU A 731 -1.29 -20.71 39.69
N ASN A 732 -2.59 -20.64 39.98
CA ASN A 732 -3.65 -21.35 39.28
C ASN A 732 -3.69 -21.05 37.78
N ARG A 733 -3.69 -19.75 37.41
CA ARG A 733 -3.59 -19.30 36.01
C ARG A 733 -2.33 -19.81 35.33
N SER A 734 -1.22 -19.81 36.06
CA SER A 734 0.07 -20.27 35.57
C SER A 734 0.08 -21.79 35.28
N ARG A 735 -0.65 -22.59 36.08
CA ARG A 735 -0.82 -24.03 35.89
C ARG A 735 -1.66 -24.36 34.66
N ILE A 736 -2.79 -23.68 34.46
CA ILE A 736 -3.60 -23.80 33.23
C ILE A 736 -2.76 -23.43 32.01
N SER A 737 -2.06 -22.30 32.07
CA SER A 737 -1.18 -21.86 30.99
C SER A 737 -0.11 -22.89 30.68
N PHE A 738 0.54 -23.48 31.69
CA PHE A 738 1.55 -24.52 31.53
C PHE A 738 1.02 -25.74 30.77
N CYS A 739 -0.16 -26.23 31.13
CA CYS A 739 -0.78 -27.36 30.43
C CYS A 739 -1.02 -27.03 28.96
N VAL A 740 -1.66 -25.90 28.66
CA VAL A 740 -1.98 -25.47 27.29
C VAL A 740 -0.71 -25.27 26.46
N TYR A 741 0.29 -24.55 26.99
CA TYR A 741 1.56 -24.36 26.28
C TYR A 741 2.29 -25.67 26.00
N THR A 742 2.25 -26.62 26.92
CA THR A 742 2.92 -27.91 26.75
C THR A 742 2.23 -28.76 25.69
N ILE A 743 0.89 -28.85 25.73
CA ILE A 743 0.10 -29.53 24.70
C ILE A 743 0.40 -28.91 23.33
N LEU A 744 0.40 -27.58 23.24
CA LEU A 744 0.74 -26.86 22.01
C LEU A 744 2.16 -27.18 21.53
N GLY A 745 3.15 -27.13 22.43
CA GLY A 745 4.55 -27.40 22.12
C GLY A 745 4.74 -28.81 21.54
N VAL A 746 4.13 -29.83 22.15
CA VAL A 746 4.22 -31.21 21.66
C VAL A 746 3.52 -31.37 20.31
N VAL A 747 2.28 -30.91 20.16
CA VAL A 747 1.52 -31.01 18.89
C VAL A 747 2.23 -30.29 17.74
N LYS A 748 2.86 -29.15 18.04
CA LYS A 748 3.58 -28.34 17.05
C LYS A 748 4.91 -28.97 16.63
N ARG A 749 5.62 -29.66 17.53
CA ARG A 749 7.01 -30.11 17.31
C ARG A 749 7.17 -31.60 17.04
N ALA A 750 6.30 -32.47 17.56
CA ALA A 750 6.40 -33.90 17.32
C ALA A 750 6.12 -34.23 15.84
N ARG A 751 7.08 -34.88 15.18
CA ARG A 751 7.03 -35.17 13.74
C ARG A 751 7.72 -36.51 13.44
N TRP A 752 7.21 -37.22 12.44
CA TRP A 752 7.89 -38.36 11.83
C TRP A 752 9.04 -37.90 10.91
N PRO A 753 9.96 -38.80 10.51
CA PRO A 753 11.04 -38.49 9.58
C PRO A 753 10.54 -38.01 8.21
N THR A 754 11.27 -37.09 7.58
CA THR A 754 10.91 -36.53 6.26
C THR A 754 11.13 -37.51 5.11
N THR A 755 12.09 -38.44 5.24
CA THR A 755 12.37 -39.47 4.23
C THR A 755 11.49 -40.69 4.45
N LEU A 756 10.82 -41.14 3.39
CA LEU A 756 9.88 -42.28 3.44
C LEU A 756 10.53 -43.56 3.96
N GLU A 757 11.77 -43.85 3.56
CA GLU A 757 12.47 -45.07 3.99
C GLU A 757 12.80 -45.04 5.49
N GLU A 758 13.22 -43.89 6.02
CA GLU A 758 13.43 -43.72 7.46
C GLU A 758 12.10 -43.84 8.23
N ALA A 759 11.01 -43.27 7.69
CA ALA A 759 9.69 -43.37 8.30
C ALA A 759 9.16 -44.82 8.32
N LYS A 760 9.39 -45.61 7.26
CA LYS A 760 9.05 -47.05 7.23
C LYS A 760 9.89 -47.83 8.22
N ALA A 761 11.21 -47.64 8.21
CA ALA A 761 12.13 -48.32 9.11
C ALA A 761 11.83 -48.02 10.59
N GLY A 762 11.47 -46.78 10.91
CA GLY A 762 11.07 -46.34 12.24
C GLY A 762 9.63 -46.70 12.64
N GLY A 763 8.87 -47.37 11.77
CA GLY A 763 7.50 -47.80 12.07
C GLY A 763 6.47 -46.66 12.12
N PHE A 764 6.67 -45.56 11.38
CA PHE A 764 5.72 -44.43 11.32
C PHE A 764 4.65 -44.59 10.24
N VAL A 765 4.85 -45.48 9.26
CA VAL A 765 3.90 -45.70 8.16
C VAL A 765 2.97 -46.87 8.50
N ILE A 766 1.66 -46.63 8.58
CA ILE A 766 0.65 -47.67 8.84
C ILE A 766 0.15 -48.31 7.55
N GLY A 767 0.09 -47.54 6.46
CA GLY A 767 -0.45 -48.01 5.18
C GLY A 767 -0.31 -46.96 4.07
N CYS A 768 -1.07 -47.13 2.99
CA CYS A 768 -1.17 -46.17 1.89
C CYS A 768 -2.63 -45.82 1.60
N MET A 769 -2.88 -44.57 1.25
CA MET A 769 -4.15 -44.06 0.74
C MET A 769 -4.50 -44.72 -0.62
N PRO A 770 -5.78 -44.69 -1.05
CA PRO A 770 -6.18 -45.16 -2.38
C PRO A 770 -5.43 -44.50 -3.55
N SER A 771 -4.93 -43.28 -3.34
CA SER A 771 -4.09 -42.52 -4.29
C SER A 771 -2.62 -42.93 -4.32
N GLY A 772 -2.19 -43.88 -3.47
CA GLY A 772 -0.81 -44.34 -3.36
C GLY A 772 0.06 -43.56 -2.36
N ASN A 773 -0.47 -42.51 -1.73
CA ASN A 773 0.27 -41.72 -0.72
C ASN A 773 0.39 -42.46 0.62
N PRO A 774 1.53 -42.41 1.32
CA PRO A 774 1.72 -43.06 2.62
C PRO A 774 0.87 -42.42 3.72
N ILE A 775 0.33 -43.25 4.62
CA ILE A 775 -0.40 -42.85 5.84
C ILE A 775 0.56 -42.92 7.02
N TYR A 776 0.75 -41.78 7.68
CA TYR A 776 1.64 -41.67 8.84
C TYR A 776 0.86 -41.68 10.15
N ARG A 777 1.52 -42.12 11.22
CA ARG A 777 1.07 -41.93 12.61
C ARG A 777 2.02 -41.05 13.38
N ASN A 778 1.47 -40.22 14.26
CA ASN A 778 2.26 -39.36 15.14
C ASN A 778 2.44 -40.02 16.52
N PRO A 779 3.67 -40.09 17.08
CA PRO A 779 3.90 -40.59 18.43
C PRO A 779 3.12 -39.84 19.52
N CYS A 780 2.74 -38.58 19.30
CA CYS A 780 1.97 -37.80 20.29
C CYS A 780 0.46 -38.07 20.26
N THR A 781 -0.07 -38.76 19.24
CA THR A 781 -1.52 -38.87 19.01
C THR A 781 -2.26 -39.39 20.24
N GLU A 782 -1.86 -40.54 20.77
CA GLU A 782 -2.58 -41.20 21.86
C GLU A 782 -2.67 -40.31 23.11
N GLN A 783 -1.58 -39.61 23.43
CA GLN A 783 -1.53 -38.76 24.62
C GLN A 783 -2.32 -37.46 24.42
N VAL A 784 -2.27 -36.87 23.22
CA VAL A 784 -2.98 -35.61 22.93
C VAL A 784 -4.49 -35.83 22.84
N LEU A 785 -4.94 -36.93 22.23
CA LEU A 785 -6.37 -37.25 22.14
C LEU A 785 -7.01 -37.43 23.52
N LYS A 786 -6.29 -37.99 24.51
CA LYS A 786 -6.75 -38.07 25.91
C LYS A 786 -7.02 -36.71 26.55
N LEU A 787 -6.36 -35.64 26.06
CA LEU A 787 -6.46 -34.29 26.61
C LEU A 787 -7.44 -33.39 25.84
N LEU A 788 -7.93 -33.85 24.68
CA LEU A 788 -8.74 -33.08 23.74
C LEU A 788 -10.10 -32.68 24.33
N ASP A 789 -10.77 -33.56 25.07
CA ASP A 789 -12.09 -33.27 25.64
C ASP A 789 -12.06 -32.09 26.61
N ASN A 790 -11.07 -32.06 27.50
CA ASN A 790 -10.87 -30.98 28.45
C ASN A 790 -10.40 -29.68 27.76
N LEU A 791 -9.67 -29.79 26.64
CA LEU A 791 -9.33 -28.62 25.82
C LEU A 791 -10.60 -28.02 25.18
N LEU A 792 -11.48 -28.85 24.63
CA LEU A 792 -12.76 -28.41 24.08
C LEU A 792 -13.69 -27.84 25.16
N ALA A 793 -13.67 -28.41 26.37
CA ALA A 793 -14.36 -27.85 27.53
C ALA A 793 -13.85 -26.45 27.87
N LEU A 794 -12.52 -26.26 27.94
CA LEU A 794 -11.94 -24.94 28.16
C LEU A 794 -12.33 -23.94 27.07
N ILE A 795 -12.28 -24.33 25.79
CA ILE A 795 -12.65 -23.45 24.68
C ILE A 795 -14.12 -23.04 24.78
N ARG A 796 -15.01 -23.99 25.07
CA ARG A 796 -16.45 -23.73 25.29
C ARG A 796 -16.65 -22.74 26.44
N THR A 797 -16.01 -22.98 27.57
CA THR A 797 -16.08 -22.12 28.76
C THR A 797 -15.58 -20.72 28.44
N HIS A 798 -14.44 -20.60 27.78
CA HIS A 798 -13.85 -19.31 27.41
C HIS A 798 -14.74 -18.53 26.43
N ASN A 799 -15.32 -19.17 25.42
CA ASN A 799 -16.27 -18.54 24.51
C ASN A 799 -17.54 -18.05 25.24
N ASN A 800 -18.02 -18.80 26.25
CA ASN A 800 -19.16 -18.40 27.07
C ASN A 800 -18.85 -17.25 28.03
N LEU A 801 -17.57 -17.00 28.38
CA LEU A 801 -17.20 -15.82 29.20
C LEU A 801 -17.54 -14.49 28.53
N TYR A 802 -17.63 -14.45 27.20
CA TYR A 802 -18.02 -13.25 26.45
C TYR A 802 -19.53 -12.96 26.49
N MET A 803 -20.35 -13.85 27.10
CA MET A 803 -21.77 -13.53 27.33
C MET A 803 -21.89 -12.34 28.30
N PRO A 804 -22.77 -11.35 28.05
CA PRO A 804 -22.93 -10.20 28.94
C PRO A 804 -23.20 -10.58 30.41
N GLU A 805 -23.96 -11.65 30.62
CA GLU A 805 -24.25 -12.20 31.96
C GLU A 805 -23.01 -12.72 32.69
N MET A 806 -22.03 -13.26 31.96
CA MET A 806 -20.77 -13.77 32.53
C MET A 806 -19.73 -12.66 32.68
N VAL A 807 -19.68 -11.71 31.74
CA VAL A 807 -18.85 -10.49 31.86
C VAL A 807 -19.25 -9.70 33.11
N ALA A 808 -20.55 -9.61 33.42
CA ALA A 808 -21.05 -8.93 34.61
C ALA A 808 -20.64 -9.60 35.94
N LYS A 809 -20.20 -10.87 35.90
CA LYS A 809 -19.67 -11.60 37.08
C LYS A 809 -18.19 -11.33 37.33
N LEU A 810 -17.49 -10.67 36.41
CA LEU A 810 -16.12 -10.22 36.65
C LEU A 810 -16.13 -9.12 37.71
N GLY A 811 -15.14 -9.14 38.61
CA GLY A 811 -15.00 -8.10 39.62
C GLY A 811 -14.76 -6.72 38.99
N GLU A 812 -15.11 -5.63 39.68
CA GLU A 812 -14.95 -4.25 39.19
C GLU A 812 -13.53 -3.95 38.66
N THR A 813 -12.50 -4.51 39.31
CA THR A 813 -11.09 -4.38 38.90
C THR A 813 -10.79 -5.03 37.54
N PHE A 814 -11.53 -6.07 37.18
CA PHE A 814 -11.32 -6.91 35.99
C PHE A 814 -12.45 -6.80 34.96
N ALA A 815 -13.35 -5.82 35.09
CA ALA A 815 -14.46 -5.62 34.16
C ALA A 815 -14.00 -5.51 32.68
N LYS A 816 -12.81 -4.94 32.44
CA LYS A 816 -12.18 -4.81 31.12
C LYS A 816 -11.15 -5.91 30.81
N ALA A 817 -11.14 -7.03 31.54
CA ALA A 817 -10.11 -8.06 31.40
C ALA A 817 -10.20 -8.84 30.07
N LEU A 818 -11.35 -8.84 29.42
CA LEU A 818 -11.54 -9.46 28.10
C LEU A 818 -11.27 -8.48 26.95
N ASP A 819 -11.19 -7.17 27.22
CA ASP A 819 -10.95 -6.14 26.22
C ASP A 819 -9.57 -6.28 25.57
N MET A 820 -9.45 -5.66 24.39
CA MET A 820 -8.23 -5.61 23.61
C MET A 820 -7.12 -4.82 24.32
N LEU A 821 -5.88 -5.33 24.25
CA LEU A 821 -4.71 -4.68 24.85
C LEU A 821 -4.39 -3.37 24.10
N GLU A 822 -3.97 -2.33 24.82
CA GLU A 822 -3.66 -1.02 24.23
C GLU A 822 -2.55 -1.09 23.16
N VAL A 823 -1.56 -1.96 23.39
CA VAL A 823 -0.48 -2.24 22.42
C VAL A 823 -1.04 -2.80 21.10
N GLU A 824 -2.04 -3.68 21.19
CA GLU A 824 -2.70 -4.25 20.02
C GLU A 824 -3.55 -3.19 19.30
N LYS A 825 -4.23 -2.29 20.04
CA LYS A 825 -5.03 -1.20 19.44
C LYS A 825 -4.13 -0.27 18.62
N ASN A 826 -3.03 0.18 19.20
CA ASN A 826 -2.05 1.03 18.52
C ASN A 826 -1.48 0.35 17.27
N ALA A 827 -1.20 -0.96 17.34
CA ALA A 827 -0.72 -1.72 16.20
C ALA A 827 -1.74 -1.81 15.06
N ILE A 828 -3.04 -1.92 15.36
CA ILE A 828 -4.11 -1.96 14.35
C ILE A 828 -4.35 -0.58 13.73
N LEU A 829 -4.26 0.48 14.53
CA LEU A 829 -4.40 1.87 14.06
C LEU A 829 -3.18 2.38 13.29
N GLY A 830 -2.07 1.61 13.27
CA GLY A 830 -0.82 2.02 12.62
C GLY A 830 -0.06 3.09 13.41
N LEU A 831 -0.41 3.29 14.68
CA LEU A 831 0.28 4.24 15.55
C LEU A 831 1.62 3.64 16.03
N PRO A 832 2.70 4.44 16.02
CA PRO A 832 3.98 4.02 16.58
C PRO A 832 3.85 3.54 18.03
N GLN A 833 4.59 2.50 18.38
CA GLN A 833 4.60 1.96 19.74
C GLN A 833 5.45 2.86 20.66
N PRO A 834 5.03 3.09 21.91
CA PRO A 834 5.76 3.96 22.83
C PRO A 834 7.16 3.42 23.12
N LEU A 835 8.15 4.31 23.11
CA LEU A 835 9.53 3.99 23.47
C LEU A 835 9.63 3.73 24.97
N LEU A 836 9.59 2.46 25.37
CA LEU A 836 9.73 2.04 26.76
C LEU A 836 11.18 1.72 27.10
N GLU A 837 11.72 2.32 28.15
CA GLU A 837 12.96 1.86 28.76
C GLU A 837 12.76 0.45 29.34
N LEU A 838 13.40 -0.56 28.73
CA LEU A 838 13.22 -1.98 29.04
C LEU A 838 13.69 -2.39 30.45
N TYR A 839 14.44 -1.53 31.13
CA TYR A 839 15.05 -1.79 32.42
C TYR A 839 14.16 -1.35 33.59
N ASP A 840 13.54 -0.17 33.52
CA ASP A 840 12.68 0.40 34.59
C ASP A 840 11.18 0.06 34.44
N SER A 841 10.76 -0.53 33.32
CA SER A 841 9.35 -0.91 33.12
C SER A 841 9.05 -2.31 33.69
N PRO A 842 8.04 -2.45 34.58
CA PRO A 842 7.49 -3.76 34.89
C PRO A 842 6.93 -4.41 33.62
N VAL A 843 6.93 -5.75 33.57
CA VAL A 843 6.47 -6.54 32.41
C VAL A 843 5.01 -6.25 32.06
N TYR A 844 4.19 -5.97 33.08
CA TYR A 844 2.83 -5.45 32.98
C TYR A 844 2.75 -4.22 33.88
N LYS A 845 2.22 -3.12 33.37
CA LYS A 845 2.06 -1.87 34.14
C LYS A 845 0.96 -2.01 35.19
N THR A 846 -0.06 -2.84 34.93
CA THR A 846 -1.20 -3.05 35.82
C THR A 846 -1.55 -4.54 35.96
N ILE A 847 -2.28 -4.89 37.02
CA ILE A 847 -2.79 -6.24 37.24
C ILE A 847 -3.86 -6.59 36.19
N LEU A 848 -4.62 -5.58 35.74
CA LEU A 848 -5.58 -5.71 34.64
C LEU A 848 -4.89 -6.12 33.33
N GLU A 849 -3.79 -5.45 32.95
CA GLU A 849 -3.03 -5.77 31.74
C GLU A 849 -2.46 -7.20 31.78
N ARG A 850 -2.05 -7.67 32.96
CA ARG A 850 -1.62 -9.07 33.17
C ARG A 850 -2.77 -10.04 32.92
N MET A 851 -3.97 -9.73 33.39
CA MET A 851 -5.17 -10.56 33.20
C MET A 851 -5.60 -10.57 31.72
N GLN A 852 -5.61 -9.41 31.06
CA GLN A 852 -5.86 -9.28 29.62
C GLN A 852 -4.86 -10.12 28.80
N GLY A 853 -3.57 -10.03 29.14
CA GLY A 853 -2.53 -10.84 28.51
C GLY A 853 -2.73 -12.35 28.70
N PHE A 854 -3.19 -12.77 29.89
CA PHE A 854 -3.52 -14.17 30.18
C PHE A 854 -4.68 -14.66 29.31
N PHE A 855 -5.83 -13.98 29.34
CA PHE A 855 -7.00 -14.37 28.54
C PHE A 855 -6.67 -14.38 27.04
N CYS A 856 -5.97 -13.34 26.58
CA CYS A 856 -5.55 -13.22 25.18
C CYS A 856 -4.72 -14.41 24.73
N THR A 857 -3.64 -14.69 25.47
CA THR A 857 -2.71 -15.75 25.11
C THR A 857 -3.31 -17.13 25.28
N LEU A 858 -4.17 -17.33 26.29
CA LEU A 858 -4.87 -18.59 26.51
C LEU A 858 -5.82 -18.91 25.35
N TYR A 859 -6.64 -17.93 24.94
CA TYR A 859 -7.58 -18.07 23.84
C TYR A 859 -6.84 -18.46 22.55
N ASP A 860 -5.83 -17.69 22.17
CA ASP A 860 -5.08 -17.91 20.93
C ASP A 860 -4.37 -19.28 20.94
N ASN A 861 -3.78 -19.68 22.07
CA ASN A 861 -3.07 -20.96 22.17
C ASN A 861 -4.00 -22.16 22.08
N CYS A 862 -5.21 -22.10 22.65
CA CYS A 862 -6.19 -23.17 22.52
C CYS A 862 -6.54 -23.41 21.04
N PHE A 863 -6.77 -22.34 20.27
CA PHE A 863 -7.02 -22.44 18.83
C PHE A 863 -5.77 -22.83 18.03
N HIS A 864 -4.57 -22.43 18.47
CA HIS A 864 -3.32 -22.94 17.89
C HIS A 864 -3.17 -24.45 18.06
N ILE A 865 -3.59 -25.03 19.19
CA ILE A 865 -3.55 -26.49 19.40
C ILE A 865 -4.46 -27.15 18.36
N LEU A 866 -5.72 -26.74 18.27
CA LEU A 866 -6.66 -27.31 17.30
C LEU A 866 -6.21 -27.12 15.85
N GLY A 867 -5.65 -25.94 15.51
CA GLY A 867 -5.13 -25.66 14.17
C GLY A 867 -3.92 -26.52 13.79
N ASN A 868 -3.05 -26.84 14.75
CA ASN A 868 -1.89 -27.71 14.52
C ASN A 868 -2.22 -29.21 14.67
N ALA A 869 -3.35 -29.57 15.30
CA ALA A 869 -3.76 -30.96 15.51
C ALA A 869 -3.97 -31.71 14.19
N GLY A 870 -4.68 -31.07 13.23
CA GLY A 870 -4.91 -31.62 11.89
C GLY A 870 -3.63 -31.99 11.13
N PRO A 871 -2.71 -31.04 10.84
CA PRO A 871 -1.46 -31.36 10.13
C PRO A 871 -0.51 -32.26 10.93
N SER A 872 -0.61 -32.28 12.28
CA SER A 872 0.26 -33.09 13.13
C SER A 872 -0.15 -34.56 13.20
N MET A 873 -1.45 -34.84 13.36
CA MET A 873 -1.98 -36.20 13.60
C MET A 873 -2.73 -36.78 12.41
N GLN A 874 -3.05 -35.96 11.39
CA GLN A 874 -3.71 -36.36 10.15
C GLN A 874 -4.97 -37.21 10.40
N GLN A 875 -5.02 -38.44 9.87
CA GLN A 875 -6.19 -39.30 9.91
C GLN A 875 -6.67 -39.55 11.35
N ASP A 876 -5.76 -39.82 12.29
CA ASP A 876 -6.11 -40.14 13.68
C ASP A 876 -6.93 -39.02 14.36
N PHE A 877 -6.73 -37.77 13.93
CA PHE A 877 -7.51 -36.63 14.40
C PHE A 877 -8.82 -36.48 13.62
N TYR A 878 -8.77 -36.57 12.30
CA TYR A 878 -9.96 -36.38 11.44
C TYR A 878 -11.00 -37.51 11.57
N THR A 879 -10.62 -38.67 12.10
CA THR A 879 -11.52 -39.81 12.37
C THR A 879 -12.09 -39.83 13.79
N VAL A 880 -11.87 -38.80 14.61
CA VAL A 880 -12.47 -38.72 15.95
C VAL A 880 -14.00 -38.69 15.86
N ASP A 881 -14.66 -39.55 16.63
CA ASP A 881 -16.12 -39.71 16.58
C ASP A 881 -16.85 -38.40 16.93
N GLY A 882 -17.68 -37.94 16.00
CA GLY A 882 -18.49 -36.73 16.18
C GLY A 882 -17.67 -35.43 16.23
N LEU A 883 -16.45 -35.39 15.69
CA LEU A 883 -15.58 -34.20 15.76
C LEU A 883 -16.25 -32.89 15.27
N ALA A 884 -17.05 -32.97 14.21
CA ALA A 884 -17.77 -31.81 13.68
C ALA A 884 -18.75 -31.21 14.71
N SER A 885 -19.54 -32.06 15.38
CA SER A 885 -20.49 -31.60 16.40
C SER A 885 -19.77 -31.12 17.66
N GLN A 886 -18.64 -31.74 18.01
CA GLN A 886 -17.80 -31.28 19.11
C GLN A 886 -17.25 -29.87 18.86
N PHE A 887 -16.79 -29.56 17.64
CA PHE A 887 -16.35 -28.20 17.31
C PHE A 887 -17.50 -27.19 17.31
N LEU A 888 -18.65 -27.54 16.74
CA LEU A 888 -19.83 -26.67 16.76
C LEU A 888 -20.28 -26.34 18.20
N ASN A 889 -20.25 -27.34 19.09
CA ASN A 889 -20.64 -27.20 20.50
C ASN A 889 -19.53 -26.63 21.41
N SER A 890 -18.35 -26.32 20.88
CA SER A 890 -17.22 -25.83 21.67
C SER A 890 -16.57 -24.59 21.06
N ALA A 891 -15.94 -24.74 19.89
CA ALA A 891 -15.22 -23.68 19.20
C ALA A 891 -16.15 -22.60 18.63
N PHE A 892 -17.31 -23.01 18.12
CA PHE A 892 -18.29 -22.11 17.49
C PHE A 892 -19.50 -21.81 18.38
N VAL A 893 -19.38 -22.06 19.70
CA VAL A 893 -20.40 -21.63 20.65
C VAL A 893 -20.37 -20.11 20.80
N ASN A 894 -21.54 -19.49 20.88
CA ASN A 894 -21.71 -18.09 21.20
C ASN A 894 -20.94 -17.09 20.30
N LEU A 895 -20.80 -17.37 19.00
CA LEU A 895 -20.09 -16.47 18.07
C LEU A 895 -20.65 -15.04 18.09
N ASN A 896 -21.95 -14.85 18.34
CA ASN A 896 -22.61 -13.54 18.41
C ASN A 896 -21.96 -12.56 19.40
N ASN A 897 -21.37 -13.04 20.50
CA ASN A 897 -20.72 -12.18 21.49
C ASN A 897 -19.20 -12.15 21.38
N ILE A 898 -18.61 -12.95 20.49
CA ILE A 898 -17.15 -12.95 20.29
C ILE A 898 -16.77 -11.72 19.46
N PRO A 899 -15.85 -10.87 19.95
CA PRO A 899 -15.48 -9.65 19.24
C PRO A 899 -14.55 -9.93 18.04
N ASP A 900 -14.52 -9.00 17.08
CA ASP A 900 -13.77 -9.12 15.82
C ASP A 900 -12.27 -9.41 16.03
N TYR A 901 -11.65 -8.83 17.08
CA TYR A 901 -10.24 -9.05 17.42
C TYR A 901 -9.93 -10.46 17.94
N ARG A 902 -10.92 -11.24 18.36
CA ARG A 902 -10.79 -12.66 18.74
C ARG A 902 -11.20 -13.60 17.62
N LEU A 903 -12.26 -13.24 16.90
CA LEU A 903 -12.75 -14.02 15.78
C LEU A 903 -11.70 -14.09 14.66
N ARG A 904 -10.97 -13.00 14.38
CA ARG A 904 -9.92 -13.00 13.36
C ARG A 904 -8.79 -14.01 13.65
N PRO A 905 -8.12 -14.00 14.83
CA PRO A 905 -7.16 -15.04 15.20
C PRO A 905 -7.75 -16.46 15.11
N MET A 906 -8.97 -16.69 15.60
CA MET A 906 -9.64 -17.98 15.52
C MET A 906 -9.75 -18.48 14.06
N LEU A 907 -10.20 -17.64 13.14
CA LEU A 907 -10.28 -18.00 11.72
C LEU A 907 -8.89 -18.30 11.12
N ARG A 908 -7.91 -17.44 11.40
CA ARG A 908 -6.57 -17.51 10.83
C ARG A 908 -5.75 -18.71 11.33
N VAL A 909 -5.87 -19.00 12.62
CA VAL A 909 -5.00 -19.93 13.34
C VAL A 909 -5.62 -21.33 13.46
N PHE A 910 -6.94 -21.43 13.56
CA PHE A 910 -7.63 -22.71 13.68
C PHE A 910 -8.31 -23.12 12.38
N VAL A 911 -9.29 -22.33 11.91
CA VAL A 911 -10.14 -22.74 10.79
C VAL A 911 -9.32 -22.89 9.51
N LYS A 912 -8.46 -21.91 9.20
CA LYS A 912 -7.63 -21.95 7.99
C LYS A 912 -6.69 -23.17 7.95
N PRO A 913 -5.85 -23.46 8.96
CA PRO A 913 -5.00 -24.67 8.97
C PRO A 913 -5.78 -25.99 9.00
N LEU A 914 -6.91 -26.05 9.72
CA LEU A 914 -7.77 -27.24 9.78
C LEU A 914 -8.30 -27.61 8.39
N VAL A 915 -8.77 -26.61 7.64
CA VAL A 915 -9.29 -26.80 6.28
C VAL A 915 -8.15 -27.05 5.28
N LEU A 916 -6.98 -26.40 5.46
CA LEU A 916 -5.76 -26.61 4.66
C LEU A 916 -5.24 -28.04 4.71
N SER A 917 -5.34 -28.69 5.85
CA SER A 917 -4.68 -29.97 6.13
C SER A 917 -5.63 -31.17 6.05
N CYS A 918 -6.92 -30.95 5.79
CA CYS A 918 -7.94 -31.99 5.77
C CYS A 918 -7.86 -32.82 4.48
N PRO A 919 -7.84 -34.16 4.55
CA PRO A 919 -7.96 -35.03 3.38
C PRO A 919 -9.33 -34.92 2.71
N SER A 920 -9.38 -35.15 1.39
CA SER A 920 -10.62 -35.04 0.59
C SER A 920 -11.74 -35.98 1.03
N GLU A 921 -11.38 -37.12 1.64
CA GLU A 921 -12.32 -38.13 2.14
C GLU A 921 -13.17 -37.61 3.32
N HIS A 922 -12.67 -36.63 4.07
CA HIS A 922 -13.34 -36.07 5.25
C HIS A 922 -14.01 -34.72 4.99
N TYR A 923 -14.05 -34.26 3.73
CA TYR A 923 -14.69 -32.99 3.38
C TYR A 923 -16.19 -33.00 3.69
N GLU A 924 -16.91 -34.02 3.24
CA GLU A 924 -18.37 -34.11 3.42
C GLU A 924 -18.76 -34.42 4.87
N THR A 925 -17.94 -35.17 5.61
CA THR A 925 -18.25 -35.62 6.98
C THR A 925 -17.89 -34.60 8.06
N LEU A 926 -16.81 -33.83 7.88
CA LEU A 926 -16.33 -32.86 8.88
C LEU A 926 -16.45 -31.41 8.42
N LEU A 927 -15.91 -31.07 7.24
CA LEU A 927 -15.76 -29.68 6.85
C LEU A 927 -17.07 -29.04 6.41
N CYS A 928 -17.87 -29.72 5.59
CA CYS A 928 -19.14 -29.16 5.11
C CYS A 928 -20.12 -28.82 6.24
N PRO A 929 -20.38 -29.72 7.23
CA PRO A 929 -21.26 -29.43 8.37
C PRO A 929 -20.77 -28.28 9.25
N MET A 930 -19.45 -28.04 9.30
CA MET A 930 -18.84 -26.99 10.12
C MET A 930 -18.78 -25.64 9.39
N LEU A 931 -18.33 -25.63 8.13
CA LEU A 931 -18.11 -24.42 7.34
C LEU A 931 -19.41 -23.78 6.88
N GLY A 932 -20.46 -24.56 6.64
CA GLY A 932 -21.75 -24.02 6.22
C GLY A 932 -22.33 -23.00 7.21
N PRO A 933 -22.60 -23.40 8.48
CA PRO A 933 -23.07 -22.49 9.51
C PRO A 933 -22.11 -21.31 9.76
N LEU A 934 -20.80 -21.57 9.71
CA LEU A 934 -19.78 -20.53 9.92
C LEU A 934 -19.84 -19.45 8.83
N PHE A 935 -19.89 -19.83 7.54
CA PHE A 935 -19.97 -18.87 6.45
C PHE A 935 -21.30 -18.11 6.45
N THR A 936 -22.40 -18.79 6.79
CA THR A 936 -23.70 -18.13 6.98
C THR A 936 -23.66 -17.11 8.11
N TYR A 937 -23.06 -17.44 9.25
CA TYR A 937 -22.89 -16.51 10.37
C TYR A 937 -22.02 -15.30 9.97
N LEU A 938 -20.85 -15.54 9.37
CA LEU A 938 -19.93 -14.49 8.93
C LEU A 938 -20.59 -13.56 7.90
N HIS A 939 -21.46 -14.09 7.06
CA HIS A 939 -22.26 -13.32 6.12
C HIS A 939 -23.26 -12.40 6.83
N VAL A 940 -24.08 -12.95 7.73
CA VAL A 940 -25.17 -12.23 8.41
C VAL A 940 -24.62 -11.10 9.27
N VAL A 941 -23.61 -11.38 10.10
CA VAL A 941 -23.00 -10.37 11.00
C VAL A 941 -22.31 -9.27 10.21
N ARG A 942 -21.69 -9.59 9.07
CA ARG A 942 -21.03 -8.57 8.26
C ARG A 942 -22.04 -7.65 7.56
N ASN A 943 -23.16 -8.22 7.10
CA ASN A 943 -24.22 -7.44 6.49
C ASN A 943 -24.89 -6.49 7.47
N SER A 944 -25.19 -6.94 8.69
CA SER A 944 -25.77 -6.08 9.72
C SER A 944 -24.82 -4.95 10.10
N PHE A 945 -23.52 -5.23 10.25
CA PHE A 945 -22.52 -4.22 10.59
C PHE A 945 -22.39 -3.13 9.51
N PHE A 946 -22.20 -3.51 8.24
CA PHE A 946 -22.11 -2.53 7.16
C PHE A 946 -23.43 -1.76 6.92
N GLN A 947 -24.57 -2.36 7.25
CA GLN A 947 -25.88 -1.73 7.12
C GLN A 947 -26.17 -0.73 8.25
N CYS A 948 -25.78 -1.03 9.50
CA CYS A 948 -25.89 -0.10 10.63
C CYS A 948 -25.03 1.16 10.44
N ARG A 949 -23.85 1.05 9.81
CA ARG A 949 -22.97 2.21 9.57
C ARG A 949 -23.34 3.08 8.37
N LEU A 950 -24.23 2.63 7.48
CA LEU A 950 -24.84 3.53 6.50
C LEU A 950 -25.86 4.49 7.16
N VAL A 951 -26.20 4.26 8.44
CA VAL A 951 -27.36 4.87 9.11
C VAL A 951 -27.00 5.71 10.35
N HIS A 952 -25.83 5.55 10.99
CA HIS A 952 -25.51 6.28 12.24
C HIS A 952 -24.29 7.22 12.15
N GLU A 953 -24.58 8.53 12.21
CA GLU A 953 -23.86 9.53 13.01
C GLU A 953 -24.65 9.65 14.32
N GLU A 954 -24.15 9.20 15.49
CA GLU A 954 -24.57 9.74 16.80
C GLU A 954 -23.76 9.16 17.98
N ASP A 955 -23.18 10.11 18.74
CA ASP A 955 -22.82 10.16 20.17
C ASP A 955 -22.48 8.85 20.93
N THR A 956 -21.17 8.65 21.15
CA THR A 956 -20.66 7.92 22.33
C THR A 956 -19.81 8.85 23.20
N ALA A 957 -20.10 8.84 24.49
CA ALA A 957 -19.42 9.63 25.52
C ALA A 957 -18.12 8.94 25.97
N ASP A 958 -17.12 8.91 25.10
CA ASP A 958 -15.74 8.54 25.44
C ASP A 958 -14.80 9.72 25.15
N ASP A 959 -13.69 9.83 25.90
CA ASP A 959 -12.75 10.98 25.82
C ASP A 959 -12.02 11.09 24.46
N ASN A 960 -12.19 10.10 23.56
CA ASN A 960 -11.65 10.12 22.19
C ASN A 960 -12.48 9.23 21.22
N PRO A 961 -13.68 9.65 20.81
CA PRO A 961 -14.62 8.82 20.05
C PRO A 961 -14.13 8.48 18.64
N GLU A 962 -13.31 9.35 18.04
CA GLU A 962 -12.77 9.18 16.68
C GLU A 962 -11.81 7.98 16.57
N SER A 963 -10.94 7.78 17.57
CA SER A 963 -9.98 6.68 17.56
C SER A 963 -10.65 5.31 17.78
N GLN A 964 -11.73 5.28 18.56
CA GLN A 964 -12.49 4.06 18.83
C GLN A 964 -13.33 3.64 17.62
N GLU A 965 -14.03 4.59 16.99
CA GLU A 965 -14.78 4.32 15.76
C GLU A 965 -13.86 3.82 14.64
N MET A 966 -12.69 4.45 14.48
CA MET A 966 -11.68 4.04 13.51
C MET A 966 -11.11 2.64 13.82
N LEU A 967 -10.91 2.30 15.10
CA LEU A 967 -10.43 0.99 15.52
C LEU A 967 -11.44 -0.11 15.16
N GLU A 968 -12.71 0.09 15.47
CA GLU A 968 -13.78 -0.85 15.13
C GLU A 968 -13.90 -1.03 13.61
N GLU A 969 -13.81 0.07 12.85
CA GLU A 969 -13.78 0.01 11.39
C GLU A 969 -12.59 -0.80 10.86
N GLN A 970 -11.41 -0.58 11.41
CA GLN A 970 -10.21 -1.27 10.97
C GLN A 970 -10.26 -2.76 11.34
N LEU A 971 -10.80 -3.13 12.50
CA LEU A 971 -11.05 -4.51 12.89
C LEU A 971 -11.98 -5.22 11.90
N VAL A 972 -13.07 -4.56 11.52
CA VAL A 972 -14.04 -5.04 10.53
C VAL A 972 -13.38 -5.26 9.18
N ARG A 973 -12.55 -4.31 8.72
CA ARG A 973 -11.78 -4.46 7.47
C ARG A 973 -10.80 -5.63 7.54
N LEU A 974 -10.05 -5.77 8.63
CA LEU A 974 -9.08 -6.85 8.80
C LEU A 974 -9.75 -8.22 8.88
N LEU A 975 -10.86 -8.34 9.62
CA LEU A 975 -11.62 -9.57 9.68
C LEU A 975 -12.28 -9.89 8.33
N THR A 976 -12.80 -8.89 7.63
CA THR A 976 -13.32 -9.03 6.26
C THR A 976 -12.25 -9.60 5.33
N ARG A 977 -11.04 -9.04 5.34
CA ARG A 977 -9.90 -9.56 4.58
C ARG A 977 -9.60 -11.01 4.92
N GLU A 978 -9.61 -11.37 6.20
CA GLU A 978 -9.36 -12.75 6.65
C GLU A 978 -10.46 -13.72 6.17
N VAL A 979 -11.73 -13.32 6.23
CA VAL A 979 -12.86 -14.11 5.71
C VAL A 979 -12.73 -14.29 4.20
N MET A 980 -12.44 -13.23 3.44
CA MET A 980 -12.28 -13.34 2.00
C MET A 980 -11.04 -14.16 1.63
N ASP A 981 -9.97 -14.07 2.40
CA ASP A 981 -8.77 -14.89 2.23
C ASP A 981 -9.03 -16.38 2.53
N LEU A 982 -9.83 -16.66 3.57
CA LEU A 982 -10.28 -18.01 3.91
C LEU A 982 -11.14 -18.59 2.77
N ILE A 983 -12.04 -17.81 2.18
CA ILE A 983 -12.88 -18.27 1.07
C ILE A 983 -12.04 -18.43 -0.22
N SER A 984 -11.14 -17.49 -0.52
CA SER A 984 -10.37 -17.45 -1.79
C SER A 984 -9.29 -18.54 -1.89
N ASN A 985 -8.50 -18.78 -0.83
CA ASN A 985 -7.45 -19.82 -0.81
C ASN A 985 -7.99 -21.26 -0.86
N ARG A 986 -9.31 -21.42 -0.85
CA ARG A 986 -10.01 -22.70 -0.76
C ARG A 986 -10.85 -22.93 -2.00
N ALA A 987 -11.42 -21.88 -2.59
CA ALA A 987 -12.11 -22.00 -3.85
C ALA A 987 -11.15 -22.26 -5.02
N LEU A 988 -9.84 -21.97 -4.95
CA LEU A 988 -8.92 -22.04 -6.11
C LEU A 988 -7.63 -22.85 -5.87
N ASP A 989 -7.07 -23.46 -6.93
CA ASP A 989 -5.83 -24.26 -6.87
C ASP A 989 -4.60 -23.46 -6.40
N GLY A 990 -3.93 -24.00 -5.39
CA GLY A 990 -2.89 -23.32 -4.58
C GLY A 990 -1.50 -23.21 -5.19
N VAL A 991 -1.30 -23.40 -6.51
CA VAL A 991 0.05 -23.50 -7.09
C VAL A 991 0.74 -22.14 -7.27
N HIS A 992 0.00 -21.01 -7.27
CA HIS A 992 0.59 -19.68 -7.51
C HIS A 992 0.82 -18.78 -6.27
N MET A 993 0.42 -19.20 -5.07
CA MET A 993 0.39 -18.29 -3.90
C MET A 993 1.70 -18.16 -3.12
N ALA A 994 2.66 -19.09 -3.29
CA ALA A 994 3.93 -19.02 -2.54
C ALA A 994 4.86 -17.87 -2.99
N ALA A 995 4.69 -17.35 -4.22
CA ALA A 995 5.49 -16.24 -4.74
C ALA A 995 4.94 -14.86 -4.36
N LEU A 996 3.64 -14.72 -4.11
CA LEU A 996 2.97 -13.43 -3.87
C LEU A 996 2.98 -12.99 -2.40
N SER A 997 3.04 -13.91 -1.43
CA SER A 997 3.02 -13.53 0.01
C SER A 997 4.30 -12.83 0.49
N LEU A 998 5.39 -12.89 -0.27
CA LEU A 998 6.64 -12.17 0.04
C LEU A 998 6.75 -10.81 -0.67
N LEU A 999 5.76 -10.42 -1.48
CA LEU A 999 5.78 -9.18 -2.29
C LEU A 999 4.71 -8.16 -1.91
N VAL A 1000 3.85 -8.48 -0.93
CA VAL A 1000 2.68 -7.64 -0.58
C VAL A 1000 3.07 -6.27 -0.01
N ASP A 1001 4.29 -6.10 0.52
CA ASP A 1001 4.76 -4.79 1.00
C ASP A 1001 5.33 -3.89 -0.12
N ASP A 1002 5.65 -4.43 -1.31
CA ASP A 1002 6.27 -3.67 -2.42
C ASP A 1002 5.27 -3.30 -3.57
N GLU A 1003 4.03 -3.78 -3.52
CA GLU A 1003 3.05 -3.64 -4.62
C GLU A 1003 2.16 -2.37 -4.57
N MET A 1004 2.50 -1.34 -3.78
CA MET A 1004 1.73 -0.07 -3.83
C MET A 1004 1.90 0.70 -5.16
N MET A 1005 2.77 0.29 -6.09
CA MET A 1005 3.06 1.05 -7.32
C MET A 1005 3.16 0.23 -8.64
N SER A 1006 2.56 -0.97 -8.71
CA SER A 1006 2.44 -1.73 -9.97
C SER A 1006 1.01 -1.71 -10.53
N THR A 1007 0.81 -0.95 -11.60
CA THR A 1007 -0.47 -0.85 -12.35
C THR A 1007 -0.69 -1.96 -13.37
N ASP A 1008 0.27 -2.87 -13.57
CA ASP A 1008 0.16 -3.95 -14.55
C ASP A 1008 -0.27 -5.26 -13.88
N VAL A 1009 -1.58 -5.41 -13.67
CA VAL A 1009 -2.20 -6.71 -13.35
C VAL A 1009 -2.85 -7.23 -14.62
N THR A 1010 -2.13 -8.07 -15.38
CA THR A 1010 -2.80 -8.98 -16.32
C THR A 1010 -3.60 -10.01 -15.50
N PRO A 1011 -4.94 -10.06 -15.61
CA PRO A 1011 -5.72 -11.05 -14.87
C PRO A 1011 -5.33 -12.46 -15.32
N PRO A 1012 -5.04 -13.41 -14.41
CA PRO A 1012 -4.75 -14.79 -14.79
C PRO A 1012 -5.96 -15.38 -15.52
N SER A 1013 -5.72 -15.98 -16.68
CA SER A 1013 -6.76 -16.35 -17.65
C SER A 1013 -7.59 -17.59 -17.31
N SER A 1014 -7.42 -18.24 -16.15
CA SER A 1014 -8.31 -19.34 -15.74
C SER A 1014 -8.06 -19.74 -14.28
N ALA A 1015 -8.69 -19.05 -13.33
CA ALA A 1015 -8.79 -19.53 -11.97
C ALA A 1015 -9.92 -20.60 -11.93
N GLU A 1016 -9.61 -21.85 -11.54
CA GLU A 1016 -10.58 -22.96 -11.47
C GLU A 1016 -10.88 -23.37 -10.03
N LEU A 1017 -12.07 -23.94 -9.83
CA LEU A 1017 -12.57 -24.28 -8.50
C LEU A 1017 -11.91 -25.55 -7.94
N THR A 1018 -11.42 -25.55 -6.70
CA THR A 1018 -10.85 -26.76 -6.07
C THR A 1018 -11.92 -27.83 -5.83
N GLU A 1019 -11.49 -29.07 -5.57
CA GLU A 1019 -12.37 -30.17 -5.16
C GLU A 1019 -13.18 -29.88 -3.89
N LEU A 1020 -12.60 -29.19 -2.89
CA LEU A 1020 -13.34 -28.77 -1.70
C LEU A 1020 -14.39 -27.72 -2.06
N GLY A 1021 -14.03 -26.74 -2.89
CA GLY A 1021 -14.98 -25.72 -3.31
C GLY A 1021 -16.13 -26.31 -4.12
N LYS A 1022 -15.88 -27.28 -5.02
CA LYS A 1022 -16.93 -28.03 -5.72
C LYS A 1022 -17.84 -28.78 -4.74
N CYS A 1023 -17.28 -29.38 -3.69
CA CYS A 1023 -18.02 -30.09 -2.64
C CYS A 1023 -18.93 -29.13 -1.84
N LEU A 1024 -18.41 -27.97 -1.41
CA LEU A 1024 -19.19 -26.95 -0.69
C LEU A 1024 -20.32 -26.38 -1.55
N MET A 1025 -20.09 -26.22 -2.86
CA MET A 1025 -21.11 -25.74 -3.80
C MET A 1025 -22.25 -26.74 -4.04
N LYS A 1026 -22.13 -28.01 -3.61
CA LYS A 1026 -23.24 -28.98 -3.65
C LYS A 1026 -24.31 -28.68 -2.59
N GLN A 1027 -23.94 -28.06 -1.47
CA GLN A 1027 -24.88 -27.70 -0.40
C GLN A 1027 -25.53 -26.36 -0.70
N GLU A 1028 -26.87 -26.32 -0.78
CA GLU A 1028 -27.63 -25.15 -1.24
C GLU A 1028 -27.43 -23.92 -0.34
N ASP A 1029 -27.48 -24.09 0.99
CA ASP A 1029 -27.29 -23.01 1.96
C ASP A 1029 -25.88 -22.39 1.87
N VAL A 1030 -24.86 -23.24 1.72
CA VAL A 1030 -23.46 -22.82 1.67
C VAL A 1030 -23.13 -22.14 0.35
N CYS A 1031 -23.62 -22.71 -0.76
CA CYS A 1031 -23.53 -22.13 -2.09
C CYS A 1031 -24.13 -20.72 -2.11
N THR A 1032 -25.34 -20.57 -1.55
CA THR A 1032 -26.04 -19.30 -1.42
C THR A 1032 -25.24 -18.31 -0.57
N ALA A 1033 -24.79 -18.71 0.63
CA ALA A 1033 -24.00 -17.84 1.51
C ALA A 1033 -22.68 -17.39 0.86
N LEU A 1034 -21.97 -18.28 0.15
CA LEU A 1034 -20.70 -17.98 -0.53
C LEU A 1034 -20.91 -17.01 -1.70
N LEU A 1035 -21.90 -17.26 -2.55
CA LEU A 1035 -22.22 -16.39 -3.68
C LEU A 1035 -22.63 -14.98 -3.21
N ILE A 1036 -23.52 -14.89 -2.23
CA ILE A 1036 -23.97 -13.58 -1.72
C ILE A 1036 -22.80 -12.86 -1.03
N THR A 1037 -21.99 -13.55 -0.22
CA THR A 1037 -20.82 -12.93 0.44
C THR A 1037 -19.80 -12.41 -0.57
N ALA A 1038 -19.45 -13.21 -1.58
CA ALA A 1038 -18.47 -12.81 -2.59
C ALA A 1038 -18.92 -11.57 -3.38
N TYR A 1039 -20.17 -11.53 -3.86
CA TYR A 1039 -20.66 -10.41 -4.66
C TYR A 1039 -21.01 -9.18 -3.83
N ARG A 1040 -21.46 -9.34 -2.58
CA ARG A 1040 -21.69 -8.21 -1.67
C ARG A 1040 -20.38 -7.60 -1.16
N SER A 1041 -19.30 -8.39 -1.11
CA SER A 1041 -17.97 -7.89 -0.77
C SER A 1041 -17.47 -6.80 -1.71
N LEU A 1042 -17.95 -6.80 -2.96
CA LEU A 1042 -17.57 -5.82 -3.98
C LEU A 1042 -18.02 -4.40 -3.64
N SER A 1043 -19.05 -4.25 -2.80
CA SER A 1043 -19.58 -2.95 -2.38
C SER A 1043 -19.02 -2.47 -1.04
N TRP A 1044 -18.22 -3.28 -0.35
CA TRP A 1044 -17.63 -2.89 0.95
C TRP A 1044 -16.48 -1.91 0.73
N LYS A 1045 -16.29 -0.94 1.64
CA LYS A 1045 -15.21 0.08 1.54
C LYS A 1045 -13.80 -0.49 1.81
N ASP A 1046 -13.42 -1.60 1.17
CA ASP A 1046 -12.07 -2.18 1.19
C ASP A 1046 -11.60 -2.55 -0.23
N THR A 1047 -10.82 -1.64 -0.83
CA THR A 1047 -10.32 -1.76 -2.20
C THR A 1047 -9.51 -3.04 -2.44
N LEU A 1048 -8.68 -3.46 -1.47
CA LEU A 1048 -7.83 -4.64 -1.62
C LEU A 1048 -8.66 -5.93 -1.67
N SER A 1049 -9.65 -6.05 -0.79
CA SER A 1049 -10.59 -7.19 -0.82
C SER A 1049 -11.35 -7.21 -2.13
N CYS A 1050 -11.89 -6.07 -2.59
CA CYS A 1050 -12.61 -5.98 -3.86
C CYS A 1050 -11.79 -6.50 -5.04
N GLN A 1051 -10.53 -6.06 -5.19
CA GLN A 1051 -9.66 -6.51 -6.27
C GLN A 1051 -9.39 -8.02 -6.21
N ARG A 1052 -9.06 -8.54 -5.02
CA ARG A 1052 -8.78 -9.96 -4.81
C ARG A 1052 -10.00 -10.83 -5.10
N THR A 1053 -11.16 -10.47 -4.56
CA THR A 1053 -12.40 -11.27 -4.71
C THR A 1053 -12.91 -11.25 -6.13
N THR A 1054 -12.82 -10.10 -6.81
CA THR A 1054 -13.20 -9.97 -8.22
C THR A 1054 -12.33 -10.84 -9.13
N THR A 1055 -11.01 -10.78 -8.97
CA THR A 1055 -10.06 -11.48 -9.85
C THR A 1055 -9.97 -12.97 -9.57
N GLN A 1056 -10.11 -13.37 -8.30
CA GLN A 1056 -9.87 -14.75 -7.88
C GLN A 1056 -11.20 -15.51 -7.70
N LEU A 1057 -12.22 -14.94 -7.04
CA LEU A 1057 -13.32 -15.72 -6.45
C LEU A 1057 -14.66 -15.62 -7.22
N CYS A 1058 -15.09 -14.42 -7.61
CA CYS A 1058 -16.46 -14.19 -8.11
C CYS A 1058 -16.80 -14.95 -9.40
N TRP A 1059 -15.86 -15.02 -10.35
CA TRP A 1059 -16.09 -15.69 -11.63
C TRP A 1059 -16.13 -17.22 -11.50
N PRO A 1060 -15.18 -17.90 -10.84
CA PRO A 1060 -15.25 -19.35 -10.63
C PRO A 1060 -16.54 -19.79 -9.94
N LEU A 1061 -16.96 -19.10 -8.86
CA LEU A 1061 -18.19 -19.41 -8.15
C LEU A 1061 -19.41 -19.36 -9.08
N LEU A 1062 -19.52 -18.31 -9.89
CA LEU A 1062 -20.61 -18.19 -10.85
C LEU A 1062 -20.53 -19.28 -11.93
N LYS A 1063 -19.34 -19.54 -12.49
CA LYS A 1063 -19.12 -20.55 -13.53
C LYS A 1063 -19.64 -21.94 -13.13
N GLN A 1064 -19.48 -22.31 -11.85
CA GLN A 1064 -19.94 -23.60 -11.33
C GLN A 1064 -21.48 -23.72 -11.28
N VAL A 1065 -22.19 -22.62 -11.08
CA VAL A 1065 -23.67 -22.60 -11.04
C VAL A 1065 -24.31 -22.28 -12.39
N LEU A 1066 -23.53 -21.89 -13.42
CA LEU A 1066 -24.03 -21.63 -14.77
C LEU A 1066 -24.69 -22.85 -15.42
N THR A 1067 -24.31 -24.07 -15.02
CA THR A 1067 -24.92 -25.30 -15.53
C THR A 1067 -26.34 -25.52 -15.00
N GLY A 1068 -26.71 -24.87 -13.89
CA GLY A 1068 -28.07 -24.88 -13.33
C GLY A 1068 -28.99 -23.84 -13.97
N ASN A 1069 -30.28 -23.88 -13.59
CA ASN A 1069 -31.22 -22.80 -13.88
C ASN A 1069 -31.15 -21.77 -12.76
N LEU A 1070 -30.46 -20.65 -13.01
CA LEU A 1070 -30.44 -19.52 -12.08
C LEU A 1070 -31.78 -18.79 -12.13
N LEU A 1071 -32.25 -18.34 -10.96
CA LEU A 1071 -33.40 -17.43 -10.87
C LEU A 1071 -33.06 -16.10 -11.55
N PRO A 1072 -33.97 -15.52 -12.34
CA PRO A 1072 -33.69 -14.27 -13.04
C PRO A 1072 -33.33 -13.11 -12.09
N ASP A 1073 -34.01 -13.02 -10.93
CA ASP A 1073 -33.69 -12.07 -9.85
C ASP A 1073 -32.27 -12.23 -9.30
N ALA A 1074 -31.72 -13.45 -9.25
CA ALA A 1074 -30.35 -13.68 -8.79
C ALA A 1074 -29.33 -13.16 -9.82
N VAL A 1075 -29.62 -13.34 -11.11
CA VAL A 1075 -28.77 -12.86 -12.22
C VAL A 1075 -28.70 -11.32 -12.21
N THR A 1076 -29.84 -10.65 -12.04
CA THR A 1076 -29.88 -9.19 -11.91
C THR A 1076 -29.17 -8.71 -10.65
N TRP A 1077 -29.29 -9.42 -9.52
CA TRP A 1077 -28.61 -9.10 -8.28
C TRP A 1077 -27.09 -9.20 -8.40
N PHE A 1078 -26.55 -10.28 -8.98
CA PHE A 1078 -25.10 -10.43 -9.18
C PHE A 1078 -24.53 -9.31 -10.04
N PHE A 1079 -25.19 -9.01 -11.15
CA PHE A 1079 -24.75 -7.96 -12.06
C PHE A 1079 -24.80 -6.58 -11.38
N THR A 1080 -25.88 -6.30 -10.65
CA THR A 1080 -26.03 -5.07 -9.85
C THR A 1080 -24.95 -4.97 -8.77
N GLY A 1081 -24.57 -6.07 -8.13
CA GLY A 1081 -23.47 -6.11 -7.15
C GLY A 1081 -22.13 -5.67 -7.73
N VAL A 1082 -21.80 -6.13 -8.94
CA VAL A 1082 -20.58 -5.72 -9.66
C VAL A 1082 -20.64 -4.25 -10.06
N LEU A 1083 -21.80 -3.77 -10.53
CA LEU A 1083 -21.98 -2.34 -10.87
C LEU A 1083 -21.89 -1.44 -9.63
N LYS A 1084 -22.43 -1.86 -8.48
CA LYS A 1084 -22.25 -1.16 -7.20
C LYS A 1084 -20.78 -1.13 -6.78
N GLY A 1085 -20.05 -2.23 -6.98
CA GLY A 1085 -18.60 -2.24 -6.73
C GLY A 1085 -17.84 -1.27 -7.64
N LEU A 1086 -18.25 -1.13 -8.91
CA LEU A 1086 -17.71 -0.12 -9.82
C LEU A 1086 -18.03 1.30 -9.35
N GLN A 1087 -19.22 1.54 -8.79
CA GLN A 1087 -19.59 2.84 -8.22
C GLN A 1087 -18.76 3.17 -6.98
N THR A 1088 -18.46 2.19 -6.12
CA THR A 1088 -17.68 2.41 -4.90
C THR A 1088 -16.18 2.54 -5.15
N HIS A 1089 -15.60 1.68 -6.01
CA HIS A 1089 -14.14 1.56 -6.17
C HIS A 1089 -13.61 1.99 -7.55
N GLY A 1090 -14.48 2.46 -8.45
CA GLY A 1090 -14.13 2.78 -9.84
C GLY A 1090 -13.01 3.81 -10.01
N GLN A 1091 -12.73 4.61 -8.96
CA GLN A 1091 -11.60 5.54 -8.93
C GLN A 1091 -10.23 4.86 -8.91
N HIS A 1092 -10.15 3.58 -8.52
CA HIS A 1092 -8.92 2.82 -8.48
C HIS A 1092 -8.77 1.96 -9.75
N ASP A 1093 -7.70 2.17 -10.51
CA ASP A 1093 -7.48 1.49 -11.79
C ASP A 1093 -7.46 -0.04 -11.70
N GLY A 1094 -6.86 -0.59 -10.65
CA GLY A 1094 -6.81 -2.05 -10.41
C GLY A 1094 -8.21 -2.66 -10.22
N CYS A 1095 -9.04 -2.05 -9.38
CA CYS A 1095 -10.44 -2.48 -9.18
C CYS A 1095 -11.29 -2.24 -10.42
N MET A 1096 -11.15 -1.08 -11.08
CA MET A 1096 -11.88 -0.78 -12.31
C MET A 1096 -11.57 -1.84 -13.37
N ALA A 1097 -10.30 -2.16 -13.62
CA ALA A 1097 -9.92 -3.17 -14.61
C ALA A 1097 -10.48 -4.55 -14.27
N ALA A 1098 -10.36 -4.98 -13.00
CA ALA A 1098 -10.89 -6.26 -12.55
C ALA A 1098 -12.42 -6.34 -12.65
N LEU A 1099 -13.14 -5.33 -12.16
CA LEU A 1099 -14.60 -5.30 -12.13
C LEU A 1099 -15.21 -5.15 -13.52
N VAL A 1100 -14.61 -4.34 -14.40
CA VAL A 1100 -15.02 -4.27 -15.82
C VAL A 1100 -14.83 -5.63 -16.48
N HIS A 1101 -13.75 -6.34 -16.18
CA HIS A 1101 -13.52 -7.67 -16.71
C HIS A 1101 -14.57 -8.67 -16.23
N LEU A 1102 -14.88 -8.68 -14.92
CA LEU A 1102 -15.92 -9.54 -14.34
C LEU A 1102 -17.31 -9.21 -14.92
N ALA A 1103 -17.68 -7.93 -14.98
CA ALA A 1103 -18.94 -7.48 -15.56
C ALA A 1103 -19.08 -7.93 -17.02
N PHE A 1104 -17.99 -7.86 -17.80
CA PHE A 1104 -17.97 -8.35 -19.18
C PHE A 1104 -18.18 -9.87 -19.26
N GLN A 1105 -17.50 -10.66 -18.41
CA GLN A 1105 -17.67 -12.12 -18.37
C GLN A 1105 -19.10 -12.54 -17.99
N ILE A 1106 -19.69 -11.88 -16.99
CA ILE A 1106 -21.09 -12.13 -16.58
C ILE A 1106 -22.05 -11.80 -17.71
N TYR A 1107 -21.89 -10.64 -18.35
CA TYR A 1107 -22.76 -10.22 -19.45
C TYR A 1107 -22.63 -11.16 -20.66
N GLU A 1108 -21.41 -11.54 -21.06
CA GLU A 1108 -21.20 -12.46 -22.20
C GLU A 1108 -21.79 -13.86 -21.95
N ALA A 1109 -21.66 -14.39 -20.73
CA ALA A 1109 -22.12 -15.75 -20.41
C ALA A 1109 -23.63 -15.87 -20.14
N LEU A 1110 -24.24 -14.87 -19.47
CA LEU A 1110 -25.63 -14.95 -19.02
C LEU A 1110 -26.62 -14.24 -19.95
N ARG A 1111 -26.20 -13.21 -20.71
CA ARG A 1111 -27.09 -12.47 -21.60
C ARG A 1111 -27.81 -13.33 -22.65
N PRO A 1112 -27.20 -14.39 -23.24
CA PRO A 1112 -27.90 -15.27 -24.17
C PRO A 1112 -29.08 -16.04 -23.56
N ARG A 1113 -29.08 -16.23 -22.22
CA ARG A 1113 -30.12 -16.98 -21.49
C ARG A 1113 -31.11 -16.05 -20.76
N TYR A 1114 -30.67 -14.87 -20.34
CA TYR A 1114 -31.45 -13.95 -19.50
C TYR A 1114 -31.55 -12.56 -20.12
N ALA A 1115 -32.77 -12.14 -20.49
CA ALA A 1115 -33.03 -10.82 -21.09
C ALA A 1115 -32.93 -9.66 -20.09
N GLU A 1116 -33.15 -9.94 -18.80
CA GLU A 1116 -33.20 -8.95 -17.72
C GLU A 1116 -31.89 -8.20 -17.50
N LEU A 1117 -30.74 -8.76 -17.91
CA LEU A 1117 -29.46 -8.05 -17.87
C LEU A 1117 -29.45 -6.80 -18.75
N LYS A 1118 -30.22 -6.79 -19.85
CA LYS A 1118 -30.41 -5.58 -20.67
C LYS A 1118 -31.14 -4.51 -19.87
N ALA A 1119 -32.17 -4.87 -19.09
CA ALA A 1119 -32.91 -3.93 -18.25
C ALA A 1119 -32.02 -3.28 -17.19
N VAL A 1120 -31.11 -4.03 -16.56
CA VAL A 1120 -30.13 -3.46 -15.61
C VAL A 1120 -29.13 -2.53 -16.31
N MET A 1121 -28.66 -2.89 -17.52
CA MET A 1121 -27.78 -2.00 -18.31
C MET A 1121 -28.47 -0.68 -18.68
N GLU A 1122 -29.77 -0.70 -18.98
CA GLU A 1122 -30.54 0.51 -19.30
C GLU A 1122 -30.71 1.46 -18.09
N GLN A 1123 -30.52 0.97 -16.86
CA GLN A 1123 -30.55 1.80 -15.64
C GLN A 1123 -29.23 2.54 -15.40
N ILE A 1124 -28.16 2.24 -16.15
CA ILE A 1124 -26.87 2.91 -15.99
C ILE A 1124 -27.00 4.36 -16.51
N PRO A 1125 -26.57 5.38 -15.74
CA PRO A 1125 -26.59 6.77 -16.19
C PRO A 1125 -25.82 6.95 -17.51
N GLU A 1126 -26.29 7.85 -18.37
CA GLU A 1126 -25.62 8.25 -19.62
C GLU A 1126 -25.45 7.15 -20.69
N ILE A 1127 -26.18 6.03 -20.60
CA ILE A 1127 -26.10 4.98 -21.62
C ILE A 1127 -26.87 5.35 -22.90
N GLN A 1128 -26.22 5.22 -24.06
CA GLN A 1128 -26.88 5.36 -25.36
C GLN A 1128 -27.56 4.04 -25.76
N LYS A 1129 -28.90 4.03 -25.85
CA LYS A 1129 -29.70 2.84 -26.18
C LYS A 1129 -29.28 2.18 -27.50
N GLU A 1130 -29.03 2.97 -28.55
CA GLU A 1130 -28.58 2.47 -29.86
C GLU A 1130 -27.23 1.73 -29.78
N SER A 1131 -26.29 2.27 -28.99
CA SER A 1131 -24.96 1.66 -28.80
C SER A 1131 -25.06 0.35 -28.02
N LEU A 1132 -25.97 0.28 -27.03
CA LEU A 1132 -26.26 -0.94 -26.28
C LEU A 1132 -26.88 -2.01 -27.20
N GLU A 1133 -27.86 -1.66 -28.02
CA GLU A 1133 -28.51 -2.59 -28.95
C GLU A 1133 -27.55 -3.14 -30.02
N GLN A 1134 -26.66 -2.29 -30.54
CA GLN A 1134 -25.61 -2.73 -31.46
C GLN A 1134 -24.60 -3.67 -30.83
N PHE A 1135 -24.30 -3.50 -29.53
CA PHE A 1135 -23.41 -4.40 -28.81
C PHE A 1135 -24.10 -5.73 -28.50
N ASP A 1136 -25.34 -5.68 -28.03
CA ASP A 1136 -26.16 -6.83 -27.65
C ASP A 1136 -26.47 -7.74 -28.87
N SER A 1137 -26.87 -7.14 -30.00
CA SER A 1137 -27.10 -7.88 -31.25
C SER A 1137 -25.85 -8.58 -31.80
N LYS A 1138 -24.66 -7.97 -31.64
CA LYS A 1138 -23.38 -8.59 -32.03
C LYS A 1138 -22.98 -9.72 -31.10
N LEU A 1139 -23.34 -9.64 -29.82
CA LEU A 1139 -23.03 -10.65 -28.81
C LEU A 1139 -23.91 -11.89 -28.97
N LEU A 1140 -25.20 -11.69 -29.30
CA LEU A 1140 -26.17 -12.77 -29.51
C LEU A 1140 -26.00 -13.51 -30.84
N ASN A 1141 -25.21 -12.99 -31.78
CA ASN A 1141 -24.99 -13.60 -33.09
C ASN A 1141 -23.56 -14.15 -33.25
N PRO A 1142 -23.36 -15.49 -33.16
CA PRO A 1142 -22.04 -16.11 -33.22
C PRO A 1142 -21.28 -15.83 -34.52
N THR A 1143 -21.98 -15.60 -35.62
CA THR A 1143 -21.38 -15.37 -36.95
C THR A 1143 -20.72 -13.99 -37.10
N LEU A 1144 -21.03 -13.05 -36.20
CA LEU A 1144 -20.49 -11.68 -36.18
C LEU A 1144 -19.27 -11.52 -35.23
N LEU A 1145 -18.86 -12.58 -34.51
CA LEU A 1145 -17.78 -12.58 -33.51
C LEU A 1145 -16.35 -12.51 -34.07
N LYS A 1146 -16.11 -11.85 -35.21
CA LYS A 1146 -14.76 -11.69 -35.80
C LYS A 1146 -13.89 -10.61 -35.14
N VAL A 1147 -14.41 -9.89 -34.13
CA VAL A 1147 -13.73 -8.77 -33.48
C VAL A 1147 -12.87 -9.27 -32.32
N ALA A 1148 -11.59 -8.88 -32.29
CA ALA A 1148 -10.65 -9.22 -31.21
C ALA A 1148 -11.22 -8.90 -29.81
N ASP A 1149 -11.06 -9.83 -28.87
CA ASP A 1149 -11.64 -9.79 -27.51
C ASP A 1149 -11.36 -8.48 -26.75
N LYS A 1150 -10.15 -7.94 -26.91
CA LYS A 1150 -9.73 -6.64 -26.34
C LYS A 1150 -10.66 -5.49 -26.77
N ARG A 1151 -11.05 -5.44 -28.04
CA ARG A 1151 -11.95 -4.40 -28.57
C ARG A 1151 -13.38 -4.53 -28.06
N ARG A 1152 -13.83 -5.75 -27.75
CA ARG A 1152 -15.16 -6.01 -27.17
C ARG A 1152 -15.22 -5.51 -25.73
N LYS A 1153 -14.19 -5.81 -24.93
CA LYS A 1153 -14.03 -5.28 -23.56
C LYS A 1153 -13.97 -3.74 -23.54
N ASP A 1154 -13.21 -3.14 -24.45
CA ASP A 1154 -13.13 -1.67 -24.55
C ASP A 1154 -14.45 -1.01 -24.97
N ASN A 1155 -15.25 -1.68 -25.81
CA ASN A 1155 -16.59 -1.21 -26.17
C ASN A 1155 -17.57 -1.36 -24.99
N PHE A 1156 -17.51 -2.49 -24.27
CA PHE A 1156 -18.33 -2.73 -23.09
C PHE A 1156 -18.03 -1.73 -21.97
N LYS A 1157 -16.74 -1.44 -21.71
CA LYS A 1157 -16.31 -0.42 -20.75
C LYS A 1157 -16.95 0.95 -21.02
N ARG A 1158 -17.16 1.31 -22.29
CA ARG A 1158 -17.83 2.58 -22.65
C ARG A 1158 -19.31 2.57 -22.32
N LEU A 1159 -19.99 1.44 -22.42
CA LEU A 1159 -21.42 1.32 -22.11
C LEU A 1159 -21.68 1.49 -20.61
N ILE A 1160 -20.76 1.00 -19.77
CA ILE A 1160 -20.88 1.07 -18.31
C ILE A 1160 -20.14 2.27 -17.70
N ALA A 1161 -19.68 3.23 -18.50
CA ALA A 1161 -18.88 4.35 -18.01
C ALA A 1161 -19.60 5.20 -16.95
N GLY A 1162 -20.93 5.34 -17.05
CA GLY A 1162 -21.74 6.10 -16.11
C GLY A 1162 -21.88 5.50 -14.71
N CYS A 1163 -21.47 4.25 -14.48
CA CYS A 1163 -21.42 3.64 -13.15
C CYS A 1163 -20.00 3.55 -12.56
N ILE A 1164 -18.97 3.99 -13.30
CA ILE A 1164 -17.60 3.99 -12.77
C ILE A 1164 -17.50 5.14 -11.75
N GLY A 1165 -17.25 4.78 -10.49
CA GLY A 1165 -17.09 5.72 -9.38
C GLY A 1165 -16.01 6.74 -9.68
N LYS A 1166 -16.32 8.00 -9.43
CA LYS A 1166 -15.39 9.13 -9.57
C LYS A 1166 -14.87 9.52 -8.17
N PRO A 1167 -13.65 10.07 -8.05
CA PRO A 1167 -13.18 10.64 -6.79
C PRO A 1167 -14.17 11.66 -6.20
N LEU A 1168 -14.27 11.76 -4.87
CA LEU A 1168 -15.17 12.69 -4.16
C LEU A 1168 -15.08 14.16 -4.66
N GLY A 1169 -13.87 14.60 -5.03
CA GLY A 1169 -13.63 15.93 -5.61
C GLY A 1169 -14.25 16.15 -7.01
N GLU A 1170 -14.61 15.07 -7.71
CA GLU A 1170 -15.33 15.11 -8.99
C GLU A 1170 -16.86 14.97 -8.80
N GLN A 1171 -17.31 14.28 -7.74
CA GLN A 1171 -18.73 13.96 -7.50
C GLN A 1171 -19.58 15.19 -7.12
N PHE A 1172 -19.03 16.12 -6.33
CA PHE A 1172 -19.72 17.36 -5.93
C PHE A 1172 -19.49 18.54 -6.89
N ARG A 1173 -18.84 18.29 -8.03
CA ARG A 1173 -18.56 19.32 -9.02
C ARG A 1173 -19.75 19.45 -9.97
N LYS A 1174 -20.38 20.64 -10.03
CA LYS A 1174 -21.45 20.94 -11.02
C LYS A 1174 -20.92 20.65 -12.43
N GLU A 1175 -21.51 19.68 -13.12
CA GLU A 1175 -20.99 19.22 -14.41
C GLU A 1175 -21.05 20.32 -15.47
N VAL A 1176 -19.91 20.55 -16.13
CA VAL A 1176 -19.73 21.59 -17.14
C VAL A 1176 -20.10 21.01 -18.50
N HIS A 1177 -21.34 21.24 -18.93
CA HIS A 1177 -21.87 20.65 -20.16
C HIS A 1177 -21.34 21.40 -21.41
N ILE A 1178 -20.60 20.72 -22.29
CA ILE A 1178 -20.06 21.28 -23.55
C ILE A 1178 -20.89 20.76 -24.73
N ARG A 1179 -21.77 21.60 -25.31
CA ARG A 1179 -22.59 21.25 -26.49
C ARG A 1179 -22.09 21.96 -27.75
N ASN A 1180 -22.21 21.29 -28.89
CA ASN A 1180 -22.08 21.82 -30.26
C ASN A 1180 -20.70 22.35 -30.66
N LEU A 1181 -19.79 21.42 -31.00
CA LEU A 1181 -18.64 21.71 -31.87
C LEU A 1181 -18.63 20.67 -32.99
N PRO A 1182 -18.29 21.06 -34.24
CA PRO A 1182 -18.22 20.11 -35.33
C PRO A 1182 -17.14 19.05 -35.05
N SER A 1183 -17.48 17.79 -35.32
CA SER A 1183 -16.56 16.65 -35.32
C SER A 1183 -15.32 16.95 -36.18
N LEU A 1184 -14.12 16.62 -35.69
CA LEU A 1184 -12.83 16.80 -36.40
C LEU A 1184 -12.65 15.87 -37.62
N PHE A 1185 -13.67 15.12 -38.05
CA PHE A 1185 -13.56 14.22 -39.21
C PHE A 1185 -14.79 14.30 -40.13
N LYS A 1186 -14.62 14.91 -41.32
CA LYS A 1186 -15.37 14.54 -42.54
C LYS A 1186 -14.48 13.60 -43.36
N LYS A 1187 -14.74 12.29 -43.30
CA LYS A 1187 -14.33 11.39 -44.40
C LYS A 1187 -15.31 11.63 -45.55
N VAL A 1188 -14.80 12.11 -46.68
CA VAL A 1188 -15.52 12.10 -47.96
C VAL A 1188 -15.76 10.64 -48.33
N LYS A 1189 -17.02 10.25 -48.52
CA LYS A 1189 -17.39 9.03 -49.26
C LYS A 1189 -18.16 9.45 -50.52
N PRO A 1190 -17.98 8.75 -51.66
CA PRO A 1190 -18.57 9.13 -52.93
C PRO A 1190 -20.11 8.97 -52.92
N SER A 1191 -20.74 9.87 -53.66
CA SER A 1191 -22.11 9.85 -54.22
C SER A 1191 -22.36 8.61 -55.10
N LEU A 1192 -23.56 8.15 -55.44
CA LEU A 1192 -24.94 8.69 -55.45
C LEU A 1192 -25.91 7.52 -55.74
N GLU A 1193 -27.21 7.84 -55.83
CA GLU A 1193 -28.35 7.10 -56.42
C GLU A 1193 -29.27 6.35 -55.44
N THR A 1194 -30.35 7.00 -54.99
CA THR A 1194 -31.75 7.06 -55.53
C THR A 1194 -32.56 5.82 -55.09
N ASP A 1195 -33.82 5.88 -54.67
CA ASP A 1195 -34.88 6.86 -54.91
C ASP A 1195 -36.09 6.59 -53.98
N VAL A 1196 -36.99 7.59 -53.89
CA VAL A 1196 -38.47 7.48 -53.76
C VAL A 1196 -39.01 7.03 -52.38
N LEU A 1197 -39.50 7.98 -51.56
CA LEU A 1197 -40.94 8.38 -51.40
C LEU A 1197 -41.75 7.23 -50.75
N GLU A 1198 -42.52 7.41 -49.68
CA GLU A 1198 -43.68 8.30 -49.61
C GLU A 1198 -44.40 8.09 -48.25
N ASN A 1199 -45.24 9.06 -47.88
CA ASN A 1199 -46.43 8.94 -47.02
C ASN A 1199 -46.33 9.20 -45.51
N ASN A 1200 -46.62 10.46 -45.20
CA ASN A 1200 -47.84 10.93 -44.51
C ASN A 1200 -48.01 10.62 -43.02
N GLU A 1201 -48.09 11.68 -42.22
CA GLU A 1201 -49.35 12.27 -41.69
C GLU A 1201 -49.84 11.44 -40.50
N ASP A 1202 -49.58 11.91 -39.29
CA ASP A 1202 -50.65 12.51 -38.51
C ASP A 1202 -50.10 13.11 -37.22
N GLY A 1203 -50.74 14.23 -36.85
CA GLY A 1203 -50.36 15.09 -35.75
C GLY A 1203 -50.78 14.59 -34.39
N GLU A 1204 -50.70 15.55 -33.45
CA GLU A 1204 -51.07 15.45 -32.03
C GLU A 1204 -50.00 14.70 -31.20
N GLY A 1205 -49.29 15.32 -30.26
CA GLY A 1205 -49.69 16.40 -29.38
C GLY A 1205 -49.42 15.95 -27.96
N LEU A 1206 -48.16 15.99 -27.52
CA LEU A 1206 -47.77 15.74 -26.11
C LEU A 1206 -47.73 17.03 -25.27
N THR A 1207 -48.37 18.08 -25.78
CA THR A 1207 -49.03 19.14 -24.98
C THR A 1207 -50.30 18.63 -24.26
N ALA A 1208 -50.63 17.33 -24.35
CA ALA A 1208 -51.77 16.69 -23.66
C ALA A 1208 -51.40 15.90 -22.38
N LEU A 1209 -50.26 16.21 -21.79
CA LEU A 1209 -49.94 15.91 -20.39
C LEU A 1209 -49.55 17.24 -19.74
N PHE A 1210 -50.45 18.22 -19.66
CA PHE A 1210 -51.36 18.29 -18.51
C PHE A 1210 -50.59 17.91 -17.24
N GLU A 1211 -50.12 18.88 -16.46
CA GLU A 1211 -51.02 19.74 -15.69
C GLU A 1211 -52.17 18.91 -15.11
N PRO A 1212 -52.38 18.86 -13.79
CA PRO A 1212 -51.92 19.83 -12.81
C PRO A 1212 -50.75 19.32 -11.97
#